data_AF-A0A9C7PRS4-F1
#
_entry.id   AF-A0A9C7PRS4-F1
#
_cell.length_a   1.000
_cell.length_b   1.000
_cell.length_c   1.000
_cell.angle_alpha   90.00
_cell.angle_beta   90.00
_cell.angle_gamma   90.00
#
_symmetry.space_group_name_H-M   'P 1'
#
loop_
_entity.id
_entity.type
_entity.pdbx_description
1 polymer ?
#
loop_
_entity_poly.entity_id
_entity_poly.type
_entity_poly.pdbx_seq_one_letter_code
_entity_poly.pdbx_strand_id
1 'polypeptide(L)'
;MENSSILQQKAERILQKYSVLESNKLGKQLAKVEQQLDLESALQRRRDANMQVLSEASLLMNLQSYLDNLEPFIEDLSHLKQTVEYFSEHCASLESALVGKERHNREFIKSGAHVKTLISEKEHKKRILGRVNELFFLKEHEEEVLEGPVTCEFFSTVQKVYHAASRSAKLVRDSNSLLGLELLEYYSNRKGLILEKCYSFVRAQVESLQDFEISKEESALIQKAFTVLREQPTLFDSCLQEVANVLRGKTLENFVEALTKDGANSGSIQDVQRYTNDMLAFIHHVFASQHELLSAILWSAPSKLSTSCSIEHSRQESYEGNLVFDSPSLFSNTNDLEKKILSVVSEGLCLPFRRRFEKMLNLRMTVIVLFKLSSLLEFYSQLFENFVGKNDAFVRTLLECSAHSMSYFFQVWKEKFDLVFENLPTVDEELNPPSFVYQCTSRLSDIMETLDMSLLSDEKKEGHSESILSFVIEQLKNFCFRLSQQLDNLNSKVFIINCLESLRLPLSKYRFAALKVESVTKEIDHYLDLFVEDVTKASLEQSGLLEKILRLQSLSPEESKVHIASTPGMDAESIAIVLKNFYMSILSGLGIEKLLNPPSASKLSSTRMRSRVKIAISESLISAYDTLFSLLNDPSNGYEEGIAKKMGVVDTNYVRVALTI
;
A
#
# COMPACT_ATOMS: atom_id res chain seq x y z
N MET A 1 -16.25 -57.50 43.73
CA MET A 1 -15.62 -58.76 44.17
C MET A 1 -16.62 -59.61 44.98
N GLU A 2 -17.79 -59.95 44.42
CA GLU A 2 -18.83 -60.67 45.18
C GLU A 2 -19.28 -61.99 44.53
N ASN A 3 -18.94 -62.25 43.26
CA ASN A 3 -19.42 -63.45 42.55
C ASN A 3 -18.54 -64.70 42.72
N SER A 4 -17.35 -64.60 43.33
CA SER A 4 -16.49 -65.76 43.62
C SER A 4 -16.98 -66.60 44.82
N SER A 5 -17.67 -65.95 45.77
CA SER A 5 -18.12 -66.56 47.03
C SER A 5 -19.28 -67.55 46.82
N ILE A 6 -20.21 -67.22 45.92
CA ILE A 6 -21.45 -67.99 45.69
C ILE A 6 -21.16 -69.34 45.00
N LEU A 7 -20.16 -69.39 44.11
CA LEU A 7 -19.74 -70.62 43.43
C LEU A 7 -18.96 -71.55 44.37
N GLN A 8 -18.11 -71.00 45.24
CA GLN A 8 -17.43 -71.77 46.29
C GLN A 8 -18.44 -72.36 47.29
N GLN A 9 -19.43 -71.58 47.74
CA GLN A 9 -20.50 -72.07 48.62
C GLN A 9 -21.39 -73.13 47.95
N LYS A 10 -21.63 -73.05 46.64
CA LYS A 10 -22.37 -74.09 45.90
C LYS A 10 -21.56 -75.38 45.77
N ALA A 11 -20.25 -75.28 45.51
CA ALA A 11 -19.37 -76.44 45.44
C ALA A 11 -19.24 -77.15 46.80
N GLU A 12 -19.10 -76.40 47.90
CA GLU A 12 -19.08 -76.96 49.26
C GLU A 12 -20.42 -77.60 49.64
N ARG A 13 -21.56 -77.02 49.26
CA ARG A 13 -22.89 -77.64 49.48
C ARG A 13 -23.07 -78.93 48.70
N ILE A 14 -22.52 -79.04 47.48
CA ILE A 14 -22.60 -80.27 46.67
C ILE A 14 -21.71 -81.36 47.28
N LEU A 15 -20.51 -81.01 47.74
CA LEU A 15 -19.60 -81.93 48.43
C LEU A 15 -20.18 -82.41 49.78
N GLN A 16 -20.81 -81.52 50.56
CA GLN A 16 -21.56 -81.90 51.77
C GLN A 16 -22.77 -82.79 51.46
N LYS A 17 -23.46 -82.59 50.33
CA LYS A 17 -24.59 -83.44 49.92
C LYS A 17 -24.13 -84.83 49.50
N TYR A 18 -22.97 -84.95 48.86
CA TYR A 18 -22.37 -86.23 48.46
C TYR A 18 -21.90 -87.04 49.67
N SER A 19 -21.25 -86.41 50.67
CA SER A 19 -20.81 -87.12 51.89
C SER A 19 -21.98 -87.60 52.78
N VAL A 20 -23.09 -86.86 52.80
CA VAL A 20 -24.32 -87.25 53.53
C VAL A 20 -25.13 -88.35 52.79
N LEU A 21 -24.97 -88.49 51.47
CA LEU A 21 -25.64 -89.54 50.69
C LEU A 21 -24.94 -90.92 50.81
N GLU A 22 -23.62 -90.96 50.94
CA GLU A 22 -22.87 -92.21 51.18
C GLU A 22 -23.09 -92.76 52.60
N SER A 23 -23.05 -91.90 53.63
CA SER A 23 -23.28 -92.30 55.03
C SER A 23 -24.69 -92.91 55.25
N ASN A 24 -25.71 -92.39 54.56
CA ASN A 24 -27.08 -92.91 54.67
C ASN A 24 -27.34 -94.20 53.87
N LYS A 25 -26.51 -94.55 52.88
CA LYS A 25 -26.59 -95.82 52.15
C LYS A 25 -25.80 -96.92 52.85
N LEU A 26 -24.63 -96.62 53.41
CA LEU A 26 -23.83 -97.57 54.19
C LEU A 26 -24.53 -97.96 55.51
N GLY A 27 -25.13 -97.00 56.21
CA GLY A 27 -25.87 -97.26 57.46
C GLY A 27 -27.12 -98.12 57.28
N LYS A 28 -27.76 -98.08 56.10
CA LYS A 28 -28.93 -98.94 55.78
C LYS A 28 -28.56 -100.36 55.34
N GLN A 29 -27.32 -100.60 54.93
CA GLN A 29 -26.83 -101.94 54.59
C GLN A 29 -26.23 -102.67 55.81
N LEU A 30 -25.62 -101.96 56.75
CA LEU A 30 -25.16 -102.53 58.03
C LEU A 30 -26.31 -103.00 58.94
N ALA A 31 -27.43 -102.27 58.99
CA ALA A 31 -28.62 -102.66 59.76
C ALA A 31 -29.33 -103.94 59.23
N LYS A 32 -29.02 -104.36 57.99
CA LYS A 32 -29.60 -105.56 57.37
C LYS A 32 -28.78 -106.83 57.64
N VAL A 33 -27.49 -106.67 57.91
CA VAL A 33 -26.56 -107.77 58.23
C VAL A 33 -26.64 -108.16 59.72
N GLU A 34 -26.96 -107.20 60.60
CA GLU A 34 -27.19 -107.44 62.04
C GLU A 34 -28.47 -108.25 62.33
N GLN A 35 -29.47 -108.24 61.45
CA GLN A 35 -30.71 -109.02 61.59
C GLN A 35 -30.60 -110.50 61.16
N GLN A 36 -29.49 -110.90 60.51
CA GLN A 36 -29.30 -112.28 60.03
C GLN A 36 -28.35 -113.11 60.91
N LEU A 37 -27.80 -112.52 61.99
CA LEU A 37 -26.87 -113.17 62.93
C LEU A 37 -27.54 -113.70 64.23
N ASP A 38 -28.87 -113.70 64.32
CA ASP A 38 -29.63 -114.08 65.52
C ASP A 38 -30.24 -115.51 65.50
N LEU A 39 -29.82 -116.34 64.54
CA LEU A 39 -30.31 -117.74 64.39
C LEU A 39 -29.70 -118.72 65.42
N GLU A 40 -28.65 -118.30 66.15
CA GLU A 40 -27.99 -119.10 67.20
C GLU A 40 -28.82 -119.23 68.50
N SER A 41 -29.87 -118.42 68.68
CA SER A 41 -30.71 -118.43 69.89
C SER A 41 -31.90 -119.39 69.86
N ALA A 42 -32.20 -120.01 68.70
CA ALA A 42 -33.36 -120.90 68.51
C ALA A 42 -33.06 -122.41 68.68
N LEU A 43 -31.79 -122.82 68.73
CA LEU A 43 -31.37 -124.24 68.76
C LEU A 43 -31.15 -124.83 70.17
N GLN A 44 -31.34 -124.05 71.24
CA GLN A 44 -31.01 -124.46 72.62
C GLN A 44 -32.21 -124.92 73.49
N ARG A 45 -33.46 -124.88 73.01
CA ARG A 45 -34.68 -125.15 73.84
C ARG A 45 -35.58 -126.33 73.44
N ARG A 46 -35.14 -127.23 72.56
CA ARG A 46 -35.89 -128.49 72.27
C ARG A 46 -35.05 -129.77 72.44
N ARG A 47 -33.89 -129.67 73.09
CA ARG A 47 -32.97 -130.79 73.31
C ARG A 47 -33.30 -131.69 74.51
N ASP A 48 -34.16 -131.28 75.45
CA ASP A 48 -34.48 -132.08 76.64
C ASP A 48 -35.98 -132.14 76.92
N ALA A 49 -36.69 -133.08 76.27
CA ALA A 49 -37.89 -133.78 76.77
C ALA A 49 -38.64 -134.50 75.63
N ASN A 50 -38.10 -135.61 75.13
CA ASN A 50 -38.79 -136.89 75.29
C ASN A 50 -37.92 -138.01 74.74
N MET A 51 -37.13 -138.55 75.68
CA MET A 51 -36.83 -139.96 75.75
C MET A 51 -38.12 -140.78 75.57
N GLN A 52 -38.32 -141.35 74.39
CA GLN A 52 -38.78 -142.74 74.26
C GLN A 52 -38.54 -143.23 72.82
N VAL A 53 -37.46 -144.00 72.68
CA VAL A 53 -37.41 -145.27 71.93
C VAL A 53 -37.60 -145.19 70.41
N LEU A 54 -36.44 -145.28 69.71
CA LEU A 54 -36.10 -146.11 68.53
C LEU A 54 -35.43 -145.41 67.33
N SER A 55 -34.17 -145.82 67.14
CA SER A 55 -33.52 -146.23 65.87
C SER A 55 -32.67 -145.22 65.06
N GLU A 56 -31.51 -145.74 64.64
CA GLU A 56 -30.27 -145.13 64.12
C GLU A 56 -30.31 -144.57 62.68
N ALA A 57 -31.46 -144.19 62.13
CA ALA A 57 -31.54 -143.76 60.73
C ALA A 57 -31.44 -142.23 60.49
N SER A 58 -31.35 -141.41 61.55
CA SER A 58 -31.52 -139.94 61.45
C SER A 58 -30.24 -139.10 61.57
N LEU A 59 -29.07 -139.73 61.82
CA LEU A 59 -27.79 -139.01 61.98
C LEU A 59 -27.09 -138.64 60.66
N LEU A 60 -27.38 -139.34 59.55
CA LEU A 60 -26.72 -139.06 58.26
C LEU A 60 -27.31 -137.87 57.49
N MET A 61 -28.60 -137.55 57.67
CA MET A 61 -29.26 -136.44 56.97
C MET A 61 -28.87 -135.06 57.51
N ASN A 62 -28.51 -134.96 58.80
CA ASN A 62 -28.24 -133.66 59.44
C ASN A 62 -26.84 -133.11 59.12
N LEU A 63 -25.86 -133.95 58.77
CA LEU A 63 -24.51 -133.47 58.40
C LEU A 63 -24.46 -132.95 56.96
N GLN A 64 -25.32 -133.46 56.08
CA GLN A 64 -25.34 -133.06 54.67
C GLN A 64 -25.96 -131.66 54.48
N SER A 65 -26.96 -131.29 55.28
CA SER A 65 -27.57 -129.95 55.21
C SER A 65 -26.68 -128.82 55.76
N TYR A 66 -25.67 -129.10 56.59
CA TYR A 66 -24.73 -128.08 57.07
C TYR A 66 -23.64 -127.76 56.03
N LEU A 67 -23.25 -128.74 55.21
CA LEU A 67 -22.30 -128.53 54.12
C LEU A 67 -22.93 -127.78 52.94
N ASP A 68 -24.18 -128.10 52.57
CA ASP A 68 -24.91 -127.41 51.50
C ASP A 68 -25.18 -125.92 51.82
N ASN A 69 -25.16 -125.52 53.10
CA ASN A 69 -25.40 -124.13 53.53
C ASN A 69 -24.14 -123.25 53.60
N LEU A 70 -22.93 -123.84 53.57
CA LEU A 70 -21.66 -123.09 53.61
C LEU A 70 -21.15 -122.73 52.20
N GLU A 71 -21.55 -123.47 51.18
CA GLU A 71 -21.19 -123.25 49.79
C GLU A 71 -21.68 -121.90 49.23
N PRO A 72 -22.96 -121.48 49.42
CA PRO A 72 -23.42 -120.16 48.97
C PRO A 72 -22.77 -119.00 49.75
N PHE A 73 -22.38 -119.20 51.01
CA PHE A 73 -21.74 -118.15 51.81
C PHE A 73 -20.28 -117.88 51.37
N ILE A 74 -19.58 -118.90 50.87
CA ILE A 74 -18.25 -118.76 50.27
C ILE A 74 -18.34 -118.07 48.90
N GLU A 75 -19.36 -118.39 48.10
CA GLU A 75 -19.62 -117.67 46.84
C GLU A 75 -19.92 -116.19 47.09
N ASP A 76 -20.77 -115.85 48.07
CA ASP A 76 -21.09 -114.45 48.42
C ASP A 76 -19.86 -113.67 48.93
N LEU A 77 -18.99 -114.30 49.74
CA LEU A 77 -17.73 -113.69 50.19
C LEU A 77 -16.73 -113.50 49.03
N SER A 78 -16.71 -114.42 48.07
CA SER A 78 -15.89 -114.29 46.86
C SER A 78 -16.38 -113.15 45.95
N HIS A 79 -17.70 -112.99 45.85
CA HIS A 79 -18.34 -111.91 45.10
C HIS A 79 -18.13 -110.56 45.78
N LEU A 80 -18.19 -110.51 47.12
CA LEU A 80 -17.87 -109.31 47.89
C LEU A 80 -16.40 -108.92 47.70
N LYS A 81 -15.47 -109.88 47.75
CA LYS A 81 -14.05 -109.65 47.50
C LYS A 81 -13.81 -109.09 46.09
N GLN A 82 -14.44 -109.67 45.06
CA GLN A 82 -14.39 -109.12 43.70
C GLN A 82 -14.97 -107.70 43.61
N THR A 83 -16.07 -107.41 44.29
CA THR A 83 -16.64 -106.05 44.29
C THR A 83 -15.76 -105.03 45.00
N VAL A 84 -15.07 -105.41 46.07
CA VAL A 84 -14.14 -104.53 46.80
C VAL A 84 -12.85 -104.32 45.99
N GLU A 85 -12.32 -105.35 45.34
CA GLU A 85 -11.18 -105.22 44.43
C GLU A 85 -11.54 -104.35 43.22
N TYR A 86 -12.72 -104.54 42.63
CA TYR A 86 -13.23 -103.70 41.54
C TYR A 86 -13.43 -102.24 41.97
N PHE A 87 -13.95 -102.01 43.18
CA PHE A 87 -14.16 -100.66 43.71
C PHE A 87 -12.84 -99.97 44.06
N SER A 88 -11.89 -100.70 44.65
CA SER A 88 -10.53 -100.22 44.90
C SER A 88 -9.80 -99.84 43.61
N GLU A 89 -9.91 -100.67 42.57
CA GLU A 89 -9.33 -100.41 41.26
C GLU A 89 -9.99 -99.20 40.59
N HIS A 90 -11.32 -99.06 40.71
CA HIS A 90 -12.05 -97.90 40.22
C HIS A 90 -11.69 -96.62 40.97
N CYS A 91 -11.59 -96.65 42.31
CA CYS A 91 -11.17 -95.50 43.11
C CYS A 91 -9.74 -95.07 42.79
N ALA A 92 -8.80 -96.02 42.67
CA ALA A 92 -7.42 -95.72 42.26
C ALA A 92 -7.35 -95.15 40.83
N SER A 93 -8.16 -95.68 39.91
CA SER A 93 -8.33 -95.13 38.56
C SER A 93 -8.93 -93.72 38.57
N LEU A 94 -9.91 -93.46 39.43
CA LEU A 94 -10.57 -92.17 39.59
C LEU A 94 -9.63 -91.12 40.21
N GLU A 95 -8.84 -91.50 41.21
CA GLU A 95 -7.81 -90.65 41.81
C GLU A 95 -6.72 -90.31 40.79
N SER A 96 -6.22 -91.30 40.06
CA SER A 96 -5.25 -91.09 38.98
C SER A 96 -5.81 -90.17 37.89
N ALA A 97 -7.07 -90.37 37.47
CA ALA A 97 -7.74 -89.52 36.50
C ALA A 97 -8.00 -88.10 37.03
N LEU A 98 -8.29 -87.92 38.32
CA LEU A 98 -8.47 -86.62 38.97
C LEU A 98 -7.16 -85.85 39.06
N VAL A 99 -6.07 -86.49 39.48
CA VAL A 99 -4.72 -85.88 39.52
C VAL A 99 -4.25 -85.54 38.10
N GLY A 100 -4.51 -86.42 37.13
CA GLY A 100 -4.28 -86.13 35.71
C GLY A 100 -5.06 -84.92 35.20
N LYS A 101 -6.36 -84.83 35.54
CA LYS A 101 -7.20 -83.67 35.19
C LYS A 101 -6.81 -82.40 35.92
N GLU A 102 -6.41 -82.44 37.20
CA GLU A 102 -5.93 -81.27 37.94
C GLU A 102 -4.62 -80.75 37.35
N ARG A 103 -3.69 -81.65 36.99
CA ARG A 103 -2.43 -81.28 36.34
C ARG A 103 -2.70 -80.64 34.98
N HIS A 104 -3.57 -81.26 34.17
CA HIS A 104 -3.99 -80.70 32.89
C HIS A 104 -4.70 -79.34 33.05
N ASN A 105 -5.54 -79.18 34.07
CA ASN A 105 -6.24 -77.92 34.35
C ASN A 105 -5.27 -76.83 34.83
N ARG A 106 -4.26 -77.16 35.65
CA ARG A 106 -3.20 -76.21 36.03
C ARG A 106 -2.35 -75.78 34.83
N GLU A 107 -1.99 -76.71 33.95
CA GLU A 107 -1.29 -76.41 32.70
C GLU A 107 -2.15 -75.56 31.75
N PHE A 108 -3.45 -75.86 31.66
CA PHE A 108 -4.42 -75.07 30.91
C PHE A 108 -4.59 -73.65 31.48
N ILE A 109 -4.65 -73.49 32.81
CA ILE A 109 -4.73 -72.18 33.47
C ILE A 109 -3.43 -71.38 33.27
N LYS A 110 -2.26 -72.02 33.38
CA LYS A 110 -0.98 -71.38 33.09
C LYS A 110 -0.88 -70.95 31.63
N SER A 111 -1.29 -71.81 30.70
CA SER A 111 -1.37 -71.50 29.27
C SER A 111 -2.38 -70.37 29.01
N GLY A 112 -3.55 -70.39 29.65
CA GLY A 112 -4.55 -69.34 29.56
C GLY A 112 -4.09 -67.99 30.12
N ALA A 113 -3.33 -67.99 31.23
CA ALA A 113 -2.71 -66.78 31.76
C ALA A 113 -1.64 -66.22 30.80
N HIS A 114 -0.82 -67.09 30.20
CA HIS A 114 0.18 -66.69 29.21
C HIS A 114 -0.46 -66.15 27.91
N VAL A 115 -1.55 -66.78 27.45
CA VAL A 115 -2.33 -66.25 26.31
C VAL A 115 -2.94 -64.89 26.65
N LYS A 116 -3.44 -64.70 27.86
CA LYS A 116 -3.99 -63.41 28.31
C LYS A 116 -2.92 -62.31 28.35
N THR A 117 -1.70 -62.60 28.80
CA THR A 117 -0.60 -61.63 28.75
C THR A 117 -0.23 -61.31 27.30
N LEU A 118 -0.13 -62.31 26.43
CA LEU A 118 0.15 -62.09 25.00
C LEU A 118 -0.94 -61.28 24.28
N ILE A 119 -2.21 -61.49 24.61
CA ILE A 119 -3.33 -60.68 24.10
C ILE A 119 -3.17 -59.23 24.55
N SER A 120 -2.90 -58.99 25.83
CA SER A 120 -2.73 -57.63 26.36
C SER A 120 -1.54 -56.89 25.74
N GLU A 121 -0.42 -57.60 25.49
CA GLU A 121 0.75 -57.05 24.79
C GLU A 121 0.42 -56.72 23.33
N LYS A 122 -0.27 -57.61 22.61
CA LYS A 122 -0.70 -57.37 21.23
C LYS A 122 -1.68 -56.21 21.13
N GLU A 123 -2.62 -56.08 22.07
CA GLU A 123 -3.54 -54.94 22.14
C GLU A 123 -2.82 -53.63 22.46
N HIS A 124 -1.80 -53.66 23.32
CA HIS A 124 -0.97 -52.50 23.59
C HIS A 124 -0.17 -52.07 22.35
N LYS A 125 0.49 -53.02 21.66
CA LYS A 125 1.18 -52.75 20.38
C LYS A 125 0.22 -52.22 19.32
N LYS A 126 -0.99 -52.78 19.21
CA LYS A 126 -2.03 -52.29 18.30
C LYS A 126 -2.43 -50.85 18.61
N ARG A 127 -2.58 -50.47 19.89
CA ARG A 127 -2.87 -49.10 20.31
C ARG A 127 -1.73 -48.13 19.97
N ILE A 128 -0.47 -48.54 20.18
CA ILE A 128 0.70 -47.73 19.81
C ILE A 128 0.75 -47.53 18.29
N LEU A 129 0.60 -48.61 17.51
CA LEU A 129 0.58 -48.54 16.05
C LEU A 129 -0.55 -47.64 15.54
N GLY A 130 -1.75 -47.72 16.14
CA GLY A 130 -2.87 -46.82 15.80
C GLY A 130 -2.52 -45.35 16.03
N ARG A 131 -1.92 -45.04 17.19
CA ARG A 131 -1.46 -43.68 17.50
C ARG A 131 -0.35 -43.19 16.58
N VAL A 132 0.61 -44.05 16.23
CA VAL A 132 1.68 -43.71 15.28
C VAL A 132 1.09 -43.45 13.89
N ASN A 133 0.12 -44.26 13.46
CA ASN A 133 -0.56 -44.07 12.18
C ASN A 133 -1.31 -42.73 12.12
N GLU A 134 -2.07 -42.40 13.16
CA GLU A 134 -2.80 -41.12 13.25
C GLU A 134 -1.88 -39.89 13.35
N LEU A 135 -0.69 -40.04 13.92
CA LEU A 135 0.21 -38.91 14.18
C LEU A 135 1.17 -38.62 13.03
N PHE A 136 1.58 -39.65 12.28
CA PHE A 136 2.68 -39.57 11.30
C PHE A 136 2.29 -39.96 9.88
N PHE A 137 1.13 -40.57 9.63
CA PHE A 137 0.72 -41.00 8.30
C PHE A 137 -0.58 -40.31 7.88
N LEU A 138 -0.67 -39.97 6.59
CA LEU A 138 -1.88 -39.45 5.97
C LEU A 138 -2.83 -40.60 5.65
N LYS A 139 -4.13 -40.34 5.67
CA LYS A 139 -5.14 -41.29 5.17
C LYS A 139 -5.25 -41.18 3.65
N GLU A 140 -5.73 -42.23 2.98
CA GLU A 140 -5.88 -42.29 1.51
C GLU A 140 -6.68 -41.10 0.94
N HIS A 141 -7.81 -40.72 1.57
CA HIS A 141 -8.57 -39.52 1.18
C HIS A 141 -7.80 -38.19 1.31
N GLU A 142 -6.85 -38.08 2.24
CA GLU A 142 -6.02 -36.88 2.40
C GLU A 142 -4.97 -36.81 1.29
N GLU A 143 -4.47 -37.96 0.83
CA GLU A 143 -3.58 -38.03 -0.32
C GLU A 143 -4.31 -37.67 -1.62
N GLU A 144 -5.55 -38.12 -1.80
CA GLU A 144 -6.41 -37.73 -2.93
C GLU A 144 -6.68 -36.21 -2.93
N VAL A 145 -6.96 -35.61 -1.77
CA VAL A 145 -7.18 -34.16 -1.64
C VAL A 145 -5.92 -33.37 -1.99
N LEU A 146 -4.73 -33.86 -1.66
CA LEU A 146 -3.46 -33.24 -2.05
C LEU A 146 -3.23 -33.28 -3.56
N GLU A 147 -3.80 -34.27 -4.26
CA GLU A 147 -3.72 -34.43 -5.72
C GLU A 147 -4.85 -33.70 -6.46
N GLY A 148 -5.99 -33.47 -5.80
CA GLY A 148 -7.14 -32.71 -6.30
C GLY A 148 -6.97 -31.17 -6.37
N PRO A 149 -8.04 -30.40 -6.64
CA PRO A 149 -7.94 -28.94 -6.79
C PRO A 149 -7.56 -28.22 -5.48
N VAL A 150 -6.99 -27.01 -5.60
CA VAL A 150 -6.66 -26.16 -4.45
C VAL A 150 -7.94 -25.58 -3.85
N THR A 151 -8.36 -26.14 -2.71
CA THR A 151 -9.56 -25.77 -1.96
C THR A 151 -9.23 -25.48 -0.49
N CYS A 152 -10.23 -25.12 0.32
CA CYS A 152 -10.01 -25.01 1.77
C CYS A 152 -9.59 -26.35 2.41
N GLU A 153 -10.11 -27.47 1.90
CA GLU A 153 -9.75 -28.81 2.35
C GLU A 153 -8.29 -29.13 2.03
N PHE A 154 -7.81 -28.74 0.84
CA PHE A 154 -6.39 -28.83 0.48
C PHE A 154 -5.50 -28.18 1.54
N PHE A 155 -5.77 -26.93 1.92
CA PHE A 155 -4.95 -26.23 2.93
C PHE A 155 -5.05 -26.86 4.33
N SER A 156 -6.20 -27.43 4.69
CA SER A 156 -6.35 -28.16 5.96
C SER A 156 -5.46 -29.42 5.99
N THR A 157 -5.35 -30.12 4.86
CA THR A 157 -4.48 -31.27 4.72
C THR A 157 -3.01 -30.85 4.68
N VAL A 158 -2.67 -29.76 3.98
CA VAL A 158 -1.33 -29.16 3.99
C VAL A 158 -0.87 -28.87 5.41
N GLN A 159 -1.73 -28.27 6.26
CA GLN A 159 -1.40 -28.03 7.67
C GLN A 159 -1.07 -29.34 8.41
N LYS A 160 -1.79 -30.42 8.15
CA LYS A 160 -1.49 -31.75 8.73
C LYS A 160 -0.14 -32.29 8.24
N VAL A 161 0.19 -32.16 6.95
CA VAL A 161 1.51 -32.51 6.38
C VAL A 161 2.62 -31.76 7.12
N TYR A 162 2.45 -30.45 7.35
CA TYR A 162 3.41 -29.64 8.09
C TYR A 162 3.57 -30.07 9.55
N HIS A 163 2.47 -30.39 10.24
CA HIS A 163 2.52 -30.94 11.60
C HIS A 163 3.19 -32.31 11.65
N ALA A 164 2.88 -33.20 10.70
CA ALA A 164 3.50 -34.53 10.61
C ALA A 164 5.01 -34.44 10.34
N ALA A 165 5.43 -33.54 9.44
CA ALA A 165 6.84 -33.25 9.18
C ALA A 165 7.57 -32.67 10.42
N SER A 166 6.92 -31.79 11.18
CA SER A 166 7.49 -31.25 12.42
C SER A 166 7.65 -32.34 13.49
N ARG A 167 6.68 -33.25 13.59
CA ARG A 167 6.75 -34.41 14.48
C ARG A 167 7.84 -35.38 14.05
N SER A 168 8.00 -35.68 12.76
CA SER A 168 9.08 -36.55 12.28
C SER A 168 10.45 -35.92 12.52
N ALA A 169 10.60 -34.61 12.32
CA ALA A 169 11.81 -33.89 12.67
C ALA A 169 12.15 -33.95 14.17
N LYS A 170 11.14 -33.83 15.06
CA LYS A 170 11.31 -34.04 16.50
C LYS A 170 11.76 -35.47 16.81
N LEU A 171 11.13 -36.47 16.18
CA LEU A 171 11.48 -37.87 16.37
C LEU A 171 12.93 -38.16 15.98
N VAL A 172 13.42 -37.59 14.87
CA VAL A 172 14.83 -37.69 14.46
C VAL A 172 15.74 -37.06 15.52
N ARG A 173 15.44 -35.84 16.00
CA ARG A 173 16.25 -35.17 17.03
C ARG A 173 16.34 -35.95 18.33
N ASP A 174 15.24 -36.54 18.79
CA ASP A 174 15.16 -37.18 20.11
C ASP A 174 15.69 -38.62 20.10
N SER A 175 15.57 -39.33 18.98
CA SER A 175 15.79 -40.78 18.92
C SER A 175 16.66 -41.29 17.76
N ASN A 176 17.09 -40.43 16.84
CA ASN A 176 17.84 -40.80 15.62
C ASN A 176 17.27 -42.04 14.89
N SER A 177 15.93 -42.18 14.90
CA SER A 177 15.28 -43.34 14.28
C SER A 177 15.34 -43.28 12.75
N LEU A 178 15.64 -44.41 12.11
CA LEU A 178 15.60 -44.56 10.65
C LEU A 178 14.21 -44.20 10.09
N LEU A 179 13.14 -44.62 10.77
CA LEU A 179 11.76 -44.28 10.41
C LEU A 179 11.53 -42.76 10.36
N GLY A 180 12.12 -42.02 11.30
CA GLY A 180 12.02 -40.56 11.32
C GLY A 180 12.70 -39.92 10.11
N LEU A 181 13.83 -40.47 9.65
CA LEU A 181 14.54 -39.99 8.46
C LEU A 181 13.74 -40.28 7.18
N GLU A 182 13.22 -41.50 7.04
CA GLU A 182 12.38 -41.89 5.90
C GLU A 182 11.10 -41.04 5.81
N LEU A 183 10.43 -40.80 6.95
CA LEU A 183 9.26 -39.92 7.02
C LEU A 183 9.62 -38.47 6.67
N LEU A 184 10.78 -37.98 7.11
CA LEU A 184 11.21 -36.62 6.80
C LEU A 184 11.50 -36.44 5.31
N GLU A 185 12.13 -37.42 4.66
CA GLU A 185 12.33 -37.44 3.21
C GLU A 185 10.98 -37.47 2.46
N TYR A 186 10.08 -38.38 2.86
CA TYR A 186 8.72 -38.46 2.29
C TYR A 186 7.97 -37.12 2.38
N TYR A 187 7.96 -36.51 3.57
CA TYR A 187 7.28 -35.23 3.77
C TYR A 187 8.01 -34.05 3.10
N SER A 188 9.32 -34.09 2.95
CA SER A 188 10.07 -33.09 2.18
C SER A 188 9.66 -33.11 0.71
N ASN A 189 9.55 -34.30 0.11
CA ASN A 189 9.08 -34.46 -1.27
C ASN A 189 7.64 -33.97 -1.44
N ARG A 190 6.74 -34.32 -0.50
CA ARG A 190 5.34 -33.87 -0.54
C ARG A 190 5.23 -32.35 -0.36
N LYS A 191 6.05 -31.73 0.48
CA LYS A 191 6.13 -30.26 0.60
C LYS A 191 6.57 -29.60 -0.71
N GLY A 192 7.54 -30.18 -1.42
CA GLY A 192 7.95 -29.71 -2.75
C GLY A 192 6.78 -29.68 -3.74
N LEU A 193 6.01 -30.77 -3.82
CA LEU A 193 4.81 -30.86 -4.67
C LEU A 193 3.72 -29.86 -4.26
N ILE A 194 3.51 -29.65 -2.95
CA ILE A 194 2.56 -28.65 -2.44
C ILE A 194 2.97 -27.24 -2.87
N LEU A 195 4.26 -26.90 -2.80
CA LEU A 195 4.78 -25.60 -3.21
C LEU A 195 4.59 -25.36 -4.71
N GLU A 196 4.95 -26.34 -5.55
CA GLU A 196 4.74 -26.27 -7.01
C GLU A 196 3.25 -26.12 -7.37
N LYS A 197 2.37 -26.80 -6.63
CA LYS A 197 0.93 -26.69 -6.81
C LYS A 197 0.38 -25.34 -6.37
N CYS A 198 0.85 -24.79 -5.26
CA CYS A 198 0.50 -23.45 -4.84
C CYS A 198 0.98 -22.41 -5.86
N TYR A 199 2.19 -22.57 -6.40
CA TYR A 199 2.76 -21.72 -7.43
C TYR A 199 1.90 -21.71 -8.71
N SER A 200 1.62 -22.89 -9.26
CA SER A 200 0.80 -23.05 -10.47
C SER A 200 -0.64 -22.56 -10.26
N PHE A 201 -1.22 -22.75 -9.08
CA PHE A 201 -2.53 -22.21 -8.73
C PHE A 201 -2.54 -20.69 -8.74
N VAL A 202 -1.60 -20.03 -8.04
CA VAL A 202 -1.52 -18.55 -8.01
C VAL A 202 -1.38 -18.00 -9.42
N ARG A 203 -0.49 -18.60 -10.23
CA ARG A 203 -0.29 -18.21 -11.63
C ARG A 203 -1.59 -18.33 -12.43
N ALA A 204 -2.26 -19.48 -12.39
CA ALA A 204 -3.48 -19.72 -13.15
C ALA A 204 -4.60 -18.75 -12.76
N GLN A 205 -4.73 -18.44 -11.46
CA GLN A 205 -5.70 -17.47 -10.98
C GLN A 205 -5.40 -16.06 -11.49
N VAL A 206 -4.15 -15.60 -11.42
CA VAL A 206 -3.78 -14.27 -11.92
C VAL A 206 -3.91 -14.18 -13.45
N GLU A 207 -3.61 -15.26 -14.18
CA GLU A 207 -3.81 -15.36 -15.63
C GLU A 207 -5.30 -15.37 -16.03
N SER A 208 -6.21 -15.91 -15.22
CA SER A 208 -7.65 -15.93 -15.52
C SER A 208 -8.39 -14.63 -15.18
N LEU A 209 -7.81 -13.73 -14.37
CA LEU A 209 -8.47 -12.47 -13.97
C LEU A 209 -8.94 -11.64 -15.17
N GLN A 210 -10.19 -11.18 -15.11
CA GLN A 210 -10.72 -10.12 -15.99
C GLN A 210 -10.90 -8.86 -15.14
N ASP A 211 -10.58 -7.70 -15.71
CA ASP A 211 -10.72 -6.37 -15.08
C ASP A 211 -10.08 -6.18 -13.68
N PHE A 212 -9.12 -7.05 -13.32
CA PHE A 212 -8.43 -7.04 -12.02
C PHE A 212 -9.35 -7.25 -10.80
N GLU A 213 -10.57 -7.74 -11.00
CA GLU A 213 -11.50 -8.07 -9.91
C GLU A 213 -11.33 -9.54 -9.48
N ILE A 214 -11.46 -9.80 -8.17
CA ILE A 214 -11.33 -11.16 -7.61
C ILE A 214 -12.43 -11.42 -6.58
N SER A 215 -12.97 -12.64 -6.56
CA SER A 215 -13.91 -13.06 -5.52
C SER A 215 -13.23 -13.13 -4.15
N LYS A 216 -13.99 -12.89 -3.07
CA LYS A 216 -13.50 -13.02 -1.69
C LYS A 216 -12.99 -14.43 -1.39
N GLU A 217 -13.61 -15.45 -1.98
CA GLU A 217 -13.22 -16.85 -1.78
C GLU A 217 -11.88 -17.16 -2.47
N GLU A 218 -11.68 -16.67 -3.69
CA GLU A 218 -10.44 -16.82 -4.46
C GLU A 218 -9.29 -16.05 -3.80
N SER A 219 -9.52 -14.80 -3.38
CA SER A 219 -8.56 -14.01 -2.61
C SER A 219 -8.10 -14.75 -1.35
N ALA A 220 -9.01 -15.38 -0.59
CA ALA A 220 -8.64 -16.15 0.60
C ALA A 220 -7.80 -17.40 0.28
N LEU A 221 -8.05 -18.07 -0.84
CA LEU A 221 -7.24 -19.22 -1.29
C LEU A 221 -5.85 -18.78 -1.75
N ILE A 222 -5.74 -17.67 -2.48
CA ILE A 222 -4.46 -17.12 -2.92
C ILE A 222 -3.63 -16.61 -1.73
N GLN A 223 -4.25 -15.94 -0.75
CA GLN A 223 -3.60 -15.58 0.51
C GLN A 223 -2.99 -16.81 1.19
N LYS A 224 -3.76 -17.89 1.33
CA LYS A 224 -3.27 -19.16 1.89
C LYS A 224 -2.13 -19.74 1.06
N ALA A 225 -2.23 -19.73 -0.27
CA ALA A 225 -1.14 -20.18 -1.15
C ALA A 225 0.15 -19.36 -0.92
N PHE A 226 0.05 -18.03 -0.82
CA PHE A 226 1.19 -17.18 -0.52
C PHE A 226 1.78 -17.42 0.87
N THR A 227 0.96 -17.73 1.88
CA THR A 227 1.51 -18.11 3.21
C THR A 227 2.37 -19.36 3.15
N VAL A 228 2.00 -20.35 2.32
CA VAL A 228 2.78 -21.57 2.13
C VAL A 228 4.04 -21.29 1.31
N LEU A 229 3.96 -20.49 0.25
CA LEU A 229 5.10 -20.14 -0.60
C LEU A 229 6.19 -19.35 0.15
N ARG A 230 5.83 -18.57 1.17
CA ARG A 230 6.78 -17.82 2.01
C ARG A 230 7.80 -18.69 2.74
N GLU A 231 7.57 -19.99 2.87
CA GLU A 231 8.57 -20.92 3.42
C GLU A 231 9.81 -21.06 2.55
N GLN A 232 9.69 -20.84 1.24
CA GLN A 232 10.81 -20.80 0.30
C GLN A 232 10.89 -19.42 -0.37
N PRO A 233 11.69 -18.48 0.20
CA PRO A 233 11.77 -17.10 -0.29
C PRO A 233 12.11 -16.98 -1.79
N THR A 234 12.96 -17.86 -2.31
CA THR A 234 13.36 -17.85 -3.73
C THR A 234 12.20 -18.17 -4.68
N LEU A 235 11.36 -19.16 -4.31
CA LEU A 235 10.15 -19.50 -5.08
C LEU A 235 9.08 -18.41 -4.94
N PHE A 236 8.93 -17.85 -3.74
CA PHE A 236 8.02 -16.74 -3.50
C PHE A 236 8.38 -15.51 -4.34
N ASP A 237 9.65 -15.11 -4.37
CA ASP A 237 10.11 -13.99 -5.20
C ASP A 237 9.89 -14.25 -6.69
N SER A 238 10.12 -15.48 -7.16
CA SER A 238 9.85 -15.89 -8.54
C SER A 238 8.36 -15.82 -8.88
N CYS A 239 7.50 -16.24 -7.95
CA CYS A 239 6.05 -16.16 -8.09
C CYS A 239 5.58 -14.70 -8.16
N LEU A 240 6.08 -13.82 -7.28
CA LEU A 240 5.75 -12.39 -7.33
C LEU A 240 6.20 -11.74 -8.64
N GLN A 241 7.36 -12.13 -9.18
CA GLN A 241 7.84 -11.63 -10.46
C GLN A 241 6.94 -12.10 -11.62
N GLU A 242 6.46 -13.35 -11.60
CA GLU A 242 5.47 -13.83 -12.59
C GLU A 242 4.15 -13.07 -12.47
N VAL A 243 3.63 -12.88 -11.25
CA VAL A 243 2.42 -12.08 -11.02
C VAL A 243 2.58 -10.67 -11.58
N ALA A 244 3.72 -10.02 -11.32
CA ALA A 244 4.02 -8.70 -11.87
C ALA A 244 4.07 -8.71 -13.41
N ASN A 245 4.66 -9.73 -14.03
CA ASN A 245 4.73 -9.86 -15.48
C ASN A 245 3.35 -10.11 -16.12
N VAL A 246 2.50 -10.93 -15.52
CA VAL A 246 1.13 -11.19 -16.00
C VAL A 246 0.29 -9.92 -15.89
N LEU A 247 0.34 -9.23 -14.74
CA LEU A 247 -0.35 -7.95 -14.55
C LEU A 247 0.13 -6.91 -15.56
N ARG A 248 1.46 -6.82 -15.79
CA ARG A 248 2.05 -5.93 -16.80
C ARG A 248 1.53 -6.25 -18.20
N GLY A 249 1.48 -7.52 -18.59
CA GLY A 249 0.97 -7.98 -19.88
C GLY A 249 -0.48 -7.56 -20.10
N LYS A 250 -1.37 -7.91 -19.15
CA LYS A 250 -2.79 -7.54 -19.19
C LYS A 250 -3.00 -6.03 -19.21
N THR A 251 -2.25 -5.28 -18.41
CA THR A 251 -2.32 -3.82 -18.37
C THR A 251 -1.96 -3.21 -19.72
N LEU A 252 -0.89 -3.73 -20.35
CA LEU A 252 -0.45 -3.26 -21.65
C LEU A 252 -1.46 -3.59 -22.75
N GLU A 253 -2.00 -4.81 -22.74
CA GLU A 253 -3.06 -5.23 -23.68
C GLU A 253 -4.30 -4.35 -23.54
N ASN A 254 -4.82 -4.18 -22.32
CA ASN A 254 -5.97 -3.33 -22.03
C ASN A 254 -5.69 -1.86 -22.42
N PHE A 255 -4.49 -1.35 -22.15
CA PHE A 255 -4.10 0.01 -22.54
C PHE A 255 -4.07 0.18 -24.05
N VAL A 256 -3.50 -0.76 -24.80
CA VAL A 256 -3.45 -0.70 -26.27
C VAL A 256 -4.85 -0.89 -26.86
N GLU A 257 -5.67 -1.78 -26.31
CA GLU A 257 -7.03 -2.04 -26.76
C GLU A 257 -7.94 -0.83 -26.52
N ALA A 258 -7.95 -0.26 -25.31
CA ALA A 258 -8.70 0.97 -25.00
C ALA A 258 -8.34 2.08 -26.00
N LEU A 259 -7.04 2.24 -26.27
CA LEU A 259 -6.56 3.27 -27.18
C LEU A 259 -6.64 2.92 -28.68
N THR A 260 -7.15 1.75 -29.05
CA THR A 260 -7.43 1.35 -30.44
C THR A 260 -8.94 1.21 -30.70
N LYS A 261 -9.74 0.85 -29.69
CA LYS A 261 -11.22 0.80 -29.75
C LYS A 261 -11.87 2.19 -29.75
N ASP A 262 -11.31 3.16 -29.03
CA ASP A 262 -11.72 4.56 -29.12
C ASP A 262 -11.14 5.19 -30.40
N GLY A 263 -11.47 4.57 -31.53
CA GLY A 263 -11.02 4.94 -32.86
C GLY A 263 -11.25 6.43 -33.11
N ALA A 264 -10.18 7.20 -33.04
CA ALA A 264 -10.13 8.52 -33.62
C ALA A 264 -8.69 8.85 -33.96
N ASN A 265 -8.47 9.04 -35.26
CA ASN A 265 -7.57 10.10 -35.70
C ASN A 265 -8.07 11.42 -35.09
N SER A 266 -7.74 11.70 -33.83
CA SER A 266 -8.10 12.93 -33.14
C SER A 266 -7.18 14.06 -33.63
N GLY A 267 -7.42 14.48 -34.87
CA GLY A 267 -6.66 15.52 -35.55
C GLY A 267 -6.90 16.94 -35.01
N SER A 268 -7.71 17.12 -33.96
CA SER A 268 -7.97 18.43 -33.35
C SER A 268 -7.12 18.68 -32.11
N ILE A 269 -6.64 19.92 -31.96
CA ILE A 269 -5.79 20.37 -30.84
C ILE A 269 -6.52 20.28 -29.49
N GLN A 270 -7.85 20.49 -29.45
CA GLN A 270 -8.64 20.31 -28.22
C GLN A 270 -8.74 18.82 -27.81
N ASP A 271 -8.67 17.92 -28.79
CA ASP A 271 -8.68 16.50 -28.52
C ASP A 271 -7.35 16.03 -27.91
N VAL A 272 -6.23 16.74 -28.13
CA VAL A 272 -4.90 16.35 -27.59
C VAL A 272 -4.86 16.42 -26.07
N GLN A 273 -5.37 17.51 -25.47
CA GLN A 273 -5.42 17.64 -24.02
C GLN A 273 -6.35 16.59 -23.41
N ARG A 274 -7.54 16.42 -24.00
CA ARG A 274 -8.51 15.43 -23.54
C ARG A 274 -7.95 14.01 -23.66
N TYR A 275 -7.37 13.66 -24.80
CA TYR A 275 -6.77 12.36 -25.04
C TYR A 275 -5.61 12.06 -24.08
N THR A 276 -4.75 13.04 -23.79
CA THR A 276 -3.68 12.88 -22.80
C THR A 276 -4.27 12.65 -21.40
N ASN A 277 -5.30 13.39 -21.03
CA ASN A 277 -6.00 13.19 -19.77
C ASN A 277 -6.68 11.82 -19.70
N ASP A 278 -7.32 11.36 -20.77
CA ASP A 278 -8.01 10.07 -20.84
C ASP A 278 -7.00 8.90 -20.73
N MET A 279 -5.82 9.02 -21.37
CA MET A 279 -4.72 8.07 -21.18
C MET A 279 -4.29 7.99 -19.71
N LEU A 280 -4.07 9.15 -19.08
CA LEU A 280 -3.62 9.21 -17.68
C LEU A 280 -4.70 8.73 -16.70
N ALA A 281 -5.96 9.06 -16.96
CA ALA A 281 -7.10 8.62 -16.16
C ALA A 281 -7.30 7.11 -16.25
N PHE A 282 -7.16 6.53 -17.46
CA PHE A 282 -7.18 5.07 -17.64
C PHE A 282 -6.06 4.40 -16.82
N ILE A 283 -4.82 4.90 -16.93
CA ILE A 283 -3.68 4.33 -16.18
C ILE A 283 -3.93 4.46 -14.67
N HIS A 284 -4.43 5.61 -14.22
CA HIS A 284 -4.76 5.82 -12.80
C HIS A 284 -5.83 4.84 -12.30
N HIS A 285 -6.88 4.62 -13.08
CA HIS A 285 -7.93 3.64 -12.75
C HIS A 285 -7.36 2.22 -12.64
N VAL A 286 -6.55 1.79 -13.60
CA VAL A 286 -5.92 0.45 -13.58
C VAL A 286 -4.98 0.30 -12.38
N PHE A 287 -4.25 1.35 -12.00
CA PHE A 287 -3.38 1.31 -10.83
C PHE A 287 -4.17 1.21 -9.53
N ALA A 288 -5.29 1.92 -9.43
CA ALA A 288 -6.18 1.82 -8.28
C ALA A 288 -6.78 0.40 -8.14
N SER A 289 -7.25 -0.19 -9.24
CA SER A 289 -7.79 -1.56 -9.22
C SER A 289 -6.73 -2.60 -8.89
N GLN A 290 -5.50 -2.44 -9.40
CA GLN A 290 -4.39 -3.34 -9.07
C GLN A 290 -3.89 -3.18 -7.65
N HIS A 291 -3.85 -1.96 -7.13
CA HIS A 291 -3.55 -1.72 -5.72
C HIS A 291 -4.59 -2.40 -4.82
N GLU A 292 -5.88 -2.30 -5.15
CA GLU A 292 -6.93 -3.02 -4.43
C GLU A 292 -6.74 -4.55 -4.52
N LEU A 293 -6.49 -5.09 -5.71
CA LEU A 293 -6.22 -6.51 -5.93
C LEU A 293 -4.99 -7.00 -5.13
N LEU A 294 -3.87 -6.28 -5.18
CA LEU A 294 -2.64 -6.63 -4.47
C LEU A 294 -2.85 -6.52 -2.97
N SER A 295 -3.56 -5.50 -2.49
CA SER A 295 -3.94 -5.39 -1.09
C SER A 295 -4.81 -6.59 -0.66
N ALA A 296 -5.78 -7.00 -1.47
CA ALA A 296 -6.64 -8.14 -1.18
C ALA A 296 -5.88 -9.48 -1.20
N ILE A 297 -4.81 -9.61 -1.99
CA ILE A 297 -4.09 -10.87 -2.16
C ILE A 297 -2.89 -11.00 -1.20
N LEU A 298 -2.19 -9.90 -0.94
CA LEU A 298 -0.99 -9.88 -0.09
C LEU A 298 -1.32 -9.64 1.38
N TRP A 299 -2.47 -9.03 1.69
CA TRP A 299 -2.92 -8.80 3.05
C TRP A 299 -3.70 -9.98 3.60
N SER A 300 -3.05 -10.78 4.44
CA SER A 300 -3.77 -11.69 5.35
C SER A 300 -4.39 -10.83 6.45
N ALA A 301 -5.72 -10.69 6.45
CA ALA A 301 -6.40 -10.12 7.61
C ALA A 301 -6.00 -10.95 8.85
N PRO A 302 -5.63 -10.34 9.99
CA PRO A 302 -5.41 -11.08 11.20
C PRO A 302 -6.71 -11.84 11.50
N SER A 303 -6.63 -13.16 11.45
CA SER A 303 -7.75 -14.07 11.65
C SER A 303 -8.32 -13.92 13.06
N LYS A 304 -9.20 -12.94 13.26
CA LYS A 304 -10.36 -13.14 14.12
C LYS A 304 -11.38 -13.91 13.31
N LEU A 305 -11.14 -15.22 13.13
CA LEU A 305 -12.25 -16.12 12.84
C LEU A 305 -13.14 -16.11 14.09
N SER A 306 -14.18 -15.28 14.06
CA SER A 306 -15.39 -15.54 14.82
C SER A 306 -15.85 -16.94 14.46
N THR A 307 -15.78 -17.83 15.45
CA THR A 307 -16.44 -19.12 15.50
C THR A 307 -17.93 -18.92 15.26
N SER A 308 -18.34 -19.07 14.00
CA SER A 308 -19.75 -19.23 13.64
C SER A 308 -19.89 -20.41 12.68
N CYS A 309 -19.60 -21.60 13.20
CA CYS A 309 -20.22 -22.83 12.73
C CYS A 309 -20.58 -23.63 13.98
N SER A 310 -21.84 -23.53 14.37
CA SER A 310 -22.41 -24.08 15.59
C SER A 310 -22.43 -25.62 15.52
N ILE A 311 -21.62 -26.27 16.35
CA ILE A 311 -21.91 -27.62 16.87
C ILE A 311 -21.52 -27.63 18.35
N GLU A 312 -22.52 -27.76 19.20
CA GLU A 312 -22.40 -27.86 20.65
C GLU A 312 -21.92 -29.26 21.08
N HIS A 313 -21.18 -29.29 22.19
CA HIS A 313 -20.73 -30.44 23.00
C HIS A 313 -19.58 -31.26 22.38
N SER A 314 -18.44 -31.49 23.04
CA SER A 314 -18.17 -31.62 24.47
C SER A 314 -16.67 -31.41 24.77
N ARG A 315 -16.42 -30.94 26.01
CA ARG A 315 -15.11 -30.62 26.62
C ARG A 315 -14.09 -31.76 26.48
N GLN A 316 -12.88 -31.44 26.01
CA GLN A 316 -11.63 -32.03 26.51
C GLN A 316 -10.41 -31.16 26.18
N GLU A 317 -9.74 -30.73 27.25
CA GLU A 317 -8.40 -30.15 27.43
C GLU A 317 -7.57 -29.81 26.18
N SER A 318 -7.49 -28.50 25.95
CA SER A 318 -6.59 -27.80 25.04
C SER A 318 -5.13 -27.88 25.51
N TYR A 319 -4.32 -28.69 24.82
CA TYR A 319 -2.92 -28.34 24.58
C TYR A 319 -2.90 -27.35 23.40
N GLU A 320 -3.03 -26.06 23.70
CA GLU A 320 -2.84 -24.97 22.75
C GLU A 320 -1.36 -24.87 22.35
N GLY A 321 -0.99 -25.69 21.37
CA GLY A 321 0.07 -25.37 20.43
C GLY A 321 -0.57 -24.83 19.15
N ASN A 322 -1.22 -23.67 19.22
CA ASN A 322 -1.45 -22.89 18.01
C ASN A 322 -0.07 -22.70 17.38
N LEU A 323 0.10 -23.15 16.13
CA LEU A 323 1.14 -22.58 15.27
C LEU A 323 0.76 -21.13 15.05
N VAL A 324 1.04 -20.30 16.05
CA VAL A 324 1.26 -18.88 15.83
C VAL A 324 2.47 -18.88 14.89
N PHE A 325 2.25 -18.46 13.65
CA PHE A 325 3.32 -17.96 12.82
C PHE A 325 3.79 -16.69 13.53
N ASP A 326 4.62 -16.87 14.56
CA ASP A 326 5.05 -15.80 15.45
C ASP A 326 6.09 -15.00 14.70
N SER A 327 5.62 -14.05 13.91
CA SER A 327 6.44 -12.94 13.43
C SER A 327 5.54 -11.70 13.25
N PRO A 328 5.35 -10.90 14.31
CA PRO A 328 4.80 -9.56 14.20
C PRO A 328 5.69 -8.60 13.38
N SER A 329 6.87 -9.05 12.92
CA SER A 329 7.87 -8.23 12.22
C SER A 329 7.92 -8.39 10.69
N LEU A 330 7.08 -9.23 10.07
CA LEU A 330 7.07 -9.43 8.60
C LEU A 330 6.02 -8.59 7.86
N PHE A 331 5.19 -7.83 8.58
CA PHE A 331 4.16 -6.97 8.02
C PHE A 331 4.68 -5.58 7.57
N SER A 332 5.94 -5.23 7.85
CA SER A 332 6.49 -3.93 7.42
C SER A 332 6.77 -3.84 5.92
N ASN A 333 6.98 -4.98 5.24
CA ASN A 333 7.48 -5.02 3.86
C ASN A 333 6.38 -5.26 2.81
N THR A 334 5.12 -5.49 3.19
CA THR A 334 4.06 -5.82 2.21
C THR A 334 3.74 -4.63 1.30
N ASN A 335 3.75 -3.42 1.84
CA ASN A 335 3.56 -2.19 1.05
C ASN A 335 4.74 -1.96 0.09
N ASP A 336 5.95 -2.37 0.47
CA ASP A 336 7.12 -2.27 -0.40
C ASP A 336 7.09 -3.32 -1.52
N LEU A 337 6.58 -4.52 -1.25
CA LEU A 337 6.36 -5.56 -2.25
C LEU A 337 5.28 -5.13 -3.26
N GLU A 338 4.18 -4.57 -2.78
CA GLU A 338 3.12 -4.02 -3.62
C GLU A 338 3.67 -2.93 -4.56
N LYS A 339 4.40 -1.95 -4.01
CA LYS A 339 5.08 -0.91 -4.79
C LYS A 339 6.03 -1.50 -5.83
N LYS A 340 6.78 -2.55 -5.47
CA LYS A 340 7.71 -3.22 -6.39
C LYS A 340 6.97 -3.89 -7.55
N ILE A 341 5.85 -4.54 -7.29
CA ILE A 341 5.00 -5.14 -8.34
C ILE A 341 4.43 -4.05 -9.24
N LEU A 342 3.84 -3.00 -8.67
CA LEU A 342 3.30 -1.87 -9.43
C LEU A 342 4.38 -1.15 -10.25
N SER A 343 5.64 -1.12 -9.78
CA SER A 343 6.79 -0.58 -10.53
C SER A 343 7.12 -1.39 -11.78
N VAL A 344 7.05 -2.71 -11.72
CA VAL A 344 7.23 -3.56 -12.91
C VAL A 344 6.09 -3.36 -13.91
N VAL A 345 4.85 -3.20 -13.41
CA VAL A 345 3.69 -2.91 -14.26
C VAL A 345 3.82 -1.52 -14.91
N SER A 346 4.20 -0.51 -14.14
CA SER A 346 4.37 0.88 -14.60
C SER A 346 5.46 1.00 -15.66
N GLU A 347 6.56 0.26 -15.51
CA GLU A 347 7.65 0.21 -16.49
C GLU A 347 7.17 -0.26 -17.88
N GLY A 348 6.20 -1.18 -17.92
CA GLY A 348 5.58 -1.64 -19.16
C GLY A 348 4.82 -0.55 -19.92
N LEU A 349 4.34 0.49 -19.23
CA LEU A 349 3.55 1.58 -19.80
C LEU A 349 4.39 2.78 -20.25
N CYS A 350 5.61 2.94 -19.74
CA CYS A 350 6.48 4.08 -20.03
C CYS A 350 6.65 4.31 -21.55
N LEU A 351 7.06 3.27 -22.28
CA LEU A 351 7.38 3.38 -23.71
C LEU A 351 6.12 3.60 -24.58
N PRO A 352 5.02 2.83 -24.42
CA PRO A 352 3.78 3.10 -25.13
C PRO A 352 3.22 4.50 -24.89
N PHE A 353 3.21 4.96 -23.64
CA PHE A 353 2.74 6.29 -23.28
C PHE A 353 3.61 7.37 -23.94
N ARG A 354 4.94 7.29 -23.76
CA ARG A 354 5.89 8.27 -24.31
C ARG A 354 5.79 8.39 -25.82
N ARG A 355 5.75 7.27 -26.55
CA ARG A 355 5.63 7.29 -28.02
C ARG A 355 4.35 7.99 -28.49
N ARG A 356 3.23 7.78 -27.80
CA ARG A 356 1.97 8.46 -28.11
C ARG A 356 2.02 9.94 -27.75
N PHE A 357 2.63 10.27 -26.61
CA PHE A 357 2.85 11.66 -26.19
C PHE A 357 3.70 12.44 -27.19
N GLU A 358 4.85 11.90 -27.59
CA GLU A 358 5.74 12.50 -28.59
C GLU A 358 5.06 12.64 -29.97
N LYS A 359 4.25 11.64 -30.38
CA LYS A 359 3.48 11.73 -31.61
C LYS A 359 2.48 12.89 -31.59
N MET A 360 1.86 13.15 -30.44
CA MET A 360 0.97 14.31 -30.29
C MET A 360 1.71 15.64 -30.25
N LEU A 361 2.90 15.70 -29.64
CA LEU A 361 3.74 16.91 -29.65
C LEU A 361 4.07 17.42 -31.06
N ASN A 362 4.12 16.51 -32.04
CA ASN A 362 4.37 16.86 -33.44
C ASN A 362 3.16 17.53 -34.13
N LEU A 363 1.97 17.51 -33.53
CA LEU A 363 0.84 18.32 -33.98
C LEU A 363 1.13 19.75 -33.52
N ARG A 364 1.34 20.70 -34.45
CA ARG A 364 1.67 22.10 -34.13
C ARG A 364 0.68 22.70 -33.13
N MET A 365 1.05 22.71 -31.85
CA MET A 365 0.18 23.11 -30.75
C MET A 365 0.35 24.58 -30.37
N THR A 366 -0.69 25.13 -29.74
CA THR A 366 -0.59 26.45 -29.14
C THR A 366 0.17 26.37 -27.82
N VAL A 367 0.82 27.47 -27.48
CA VAL A 367 1.56 27.66 -26.22
C VAL A 367 0.71 27.30 -25.00
N ILE A 368 -0.57 27.68 -24.98
CA ILE A 368 -1.48 27.41 -23.86
C ILE A 368 -1.68 25.90 -23.66
N VAL A 369 -1.83 25.15 -24.76
CA VAL A 369 -2.02 23.69 -24.71
C VAL A 369 -0.75 22.99 -24.21
N LEU A 370 0.43 23.42 -24.69
CA LEU A 370 1.72 22.87 -24.22
C LEU A 370 1.92 23.08 -22.71
N PHE A 371 1.56 24.25 -22.21
CA PHE A 371 1.61 24.56 -20.79
C PHE A 371 0.62 23.71 -19.98
N LYS A 372 -0.62 23.57 -20.46
CA LYS A 372 -1.65 22.71 -19.84
C LYS A 372 -1.21 21.25 -19.78
N LEU A 373 -0.61 20.72 -20.84
CA LEU A 373 -0.09 19.36 -20.89
C LEU A 373 1.05 19.14 -19.91
N SER A 374 2.00 20.07 -19.82
CA SER A 374 3.08 20.00 -18.82
C SER A 374 2.53 19.99 -17.38
N SER A 375 1.62 20.92 -17.08
CA SER A 375 0.99 20.99 -15.75
C SER A 375 0.20 19.72 -15.41
N LEU A 376 -0.51 19.16 -16.40
CA LEU A 376 -1.24 17.90 -16.26
C LEU A 376 -0.30 16.74 -15.93
N LEU A 377 0.82 16.62 -16.64
CA LEU A 377 1.81 15.57 -16.42
C LEU A 377 2.47 15.68 -15.04
N GLU A 378 2.78 16.90 -14.58
CA GLU A 378 3.33 17.13 -13.23
C GLU A 378 2.32 16.85 -12.11
N PHE A 379 1.03 17.05 -12.37
CA PHE A 379 -0.02 16.68 -11.44
C PHE A 379 -0.15 15.16 -11.34
N TYR A 380 -0.26 14.47 -12.48
CA TYR A 380 -0.34 13.00 -12.48
C TYR A 380 0.93 12.36 -11.95
N SER A 381 2.12 12.93 -12.19
CA SER A 381 3.36 12.41 -11.60
C SER A 381 3.26 12.36 -10.07
N GLN A 382 2.74 13.43 -9.44
CA GLN A 382 2.51 13.48 -7.99
C GLN A 382 1.45 12.50 -7.51
N LEU A 383 0.41 12.25 -8.32
CA LEU A 383 -0.58 11.21 -8.00
C LEU A 383 0.04 9.82 -8.02
N PHE A 384 0.83 9.48 -9.04
CA PHE A 384 1.47 8.18 -9.18
C PHE A 384 2.62 7.95 -8.19
N GLU A 385 3.24 9.01 -7.66
CA GLU A 385 4.20 8.92 -6.54
C GLU A 385 3.60 8.18 -5.32
N ASN A 386 2.29 8.31 -5.08
CA ASN A 386 1.62 7.63 -3.96
C ASN A 386 1.55 6.11 -4.16
N PHE A 387 1.43 5.64 -5.40
CA PHE A 387 1.29 4.23 -5.73
C PHE A 387 2.63 3.50 -5.83
N VAL A 388 3.63 4.12 -6.48
CA VAL A 388 4.89 3.43 -6.84
C VAL A 388 6.13 4.05 -6.19
N GLY A 389 6.01 5.28 -5.69
CA GLY A 389 7.11 6.04 -5.10
C GLY A 389 7.80 7.00 -6.08
N LYS A 390 8.60 7.92 -5.52
CA LYS A 390 9.20 9.06 -6.24
C LYS A 390 10.20 8.70 -7.33
N ASN A 391 10.91 7.59 -7.18
CA ASN A 391 12.01 7.20 -8.06
C ASN A 391 11.59 6.22 -9.17
N ASP A 392 10.29 5.94 -9.29
CA ASP A 392 9.78 4.99 -10.27
C ASP A 392 10.00 5.44 -11.72
N ALA A 393 10.18 4.46 -12.62
CA ALA A 393 10.41 4.71 -14.04
C ALA A 393 9.25 5.47 -14.70
N PHE A 394 8.01 5.21 -14.29
CA PHE A 394 6.84 5.86 -14.88
C PHE A 394 6.71 7.31 -14.41
N VAL A 395 6.90 7.59 -13.12
CA VAL A 395 6.94 8.96 -12.57
C VAL A 395 8.00 9.79 -13.28
N ARG A 396 9.21 9.23 -13.46
CA ARG A 396 10.29 9.87 -14.23
C ARG A 396 9.89 10.13 -15.69
N THR A 397 9.25 9.15 -16.34
CA THR A 397 8.79 9.30 -17.73
C THR A 397 7.78 10.45 -17.87
N LEU A 398 6.83 10.59 -16.92
CA LEU A 398 5.88 11.71 -16.91
C LEU A 398 6.57 13.06 -16.74
N LEU A 399 7.55 13.15 -15.84
CA LEU A 399 8.34 14.37 -15.63
C LEU A 399 9.21 14.70 -16.86
N GLU A 400 9.81 13.72 -17.50
CA GLU A 400 10.55 13.90 -18.76
C GLU A 400 9.62 14.41 -19.88
N CYS A 401 8.43 13.83 -20.01
CA CYS A 401 7.41 14.30 -20.95
C CYS A 401 6.95 15.74 -20.63
N SER A 402 6.79 16.09 -19.34
CA SER A 402 6.48 17.46 -18.92
C SER A 402 7.59 18.43 -19.34
N ALA A 403 8.84 18.08 -19.05
CA ALA A 403 10.01 18.88 -19.42
C ALA A 403 10.12 19.06 -20.94
N HIS A 404 9.84 18.02 -21.73
CA HIS A 404 9.79 18.14 -23.19
C HIS A 404 8.68 19.08 -23.66
N SER A 405 7.49 19.01 -23.05
CA SER A 405 6.38 19.94 -23.35
C SER A 405 6.76 21.38 -23.04
N MET A 406 7.44 21.63 -21.92
CA MET A 406 7.93 22.97 -21.55
C MET A 406 9.06 23.46 -22.45
N SER A 407 9.99 22.60 -22.84
CA SER A 407 11.03 22.96 -23.81
C SER A 407 10.41 23.40 -25.14
N TYR A 408 9.43 22.65 -25.64
CA TYR A 408 8.72 23.01 -26.86
C TYR A 408 7.86 24.27 -26.69
N PHE A 409 7.27 24.49 -25.51
CA PHE A 409 6.58 25.75 -25.18
C PHE A 409 7.49 26.97 -25.37
N PHE A 410 8.71 26.94 -24.83
CA PHE A 410 9.67 28.05 -24.98
C PHE A 410 10.15 28.18 -26.43
N GLN A 411 10.34 27.06 -27.13
CA GLN A 411 10.69 27.06 -28.54
C GLN A 411 9.61 27.76 -29.39
N VAL A 412 8.33 27.43 -29.20
CA VAL A 412 7.21 28.05 -29.95
C VAL A 412 7.11 29.54 -29.66
N TRP A 413 7.36 29.98 -28.44
CA TRP A 413 7.46 31.41 -28.15
C TRP A 413 8.63 32.06 -28.87
N LYS A 414 9.80 31.45 -28.81
CA LYS A 414 11.02 31.96 -29.46
C LYS A 414 10.81 32.11 -30.97
N GLU A 415 10.29 31.10 -31.64
CA GLU A 415 9.99 31.13 -33.08
C GLU A 415 9.01 32.26 -33.44
N LYS A 416 7.99 32.51 -32.59
CA LYS A 416 7.05 33.63 -32.78
C LYS A 416 7.73 34.99 -32.63
N PHE A 417 8.59 35.14 -31.65
CA PHE A 417 9.36 36.38 -31.47
C PHE A 417 10.33 36.58 -32.63
N ASP A 418 11.07 35.55 -33.03
CA ASP A 418 12.05 35.62 -34.14
C ASP A 418 11.36 36.07 -35.44
N LEU A 419 10.20 35.48 -35.78
CA LEU A 419 9.41 35.87 -36.96
C LEU A 419 8.99 37.35 -36.96
N VAL A 420 8.63 37.86 -35.79
CA VAL A 420 8.19 39.26 -35.61
C VAL A 420 9.39 40.22 -35.55
N PHE A 421 10.54 39.78 -35.04
CA PHE A 421 11.78 40.56 -35.09
C PHE A 421 12.33 40.69 -36.52
N GLU A 422 12.12 39.69 -37.38
CA GLU A 422 12.44 39.79 -38.81
C GLU A 422 11.52 40.76 -39.56
N ASN A 423 10.26 40.86 -39.14
CA ASN A 423 9.23 41.69 -39.79
C ASN A 423 8.63 42.69 -38.80
N LEU A 424 9.43 43.68 -38.39
CA LEU A 424 9.01 44.70 -37.43
C LEU A 424 7.82 45.54 -37.98
N PRO A 425 6.70 45.63 -37.25
CA PRO A 425 5.59 46.49 -37.63
C PRO A 425 5.94 47.97 -37.45
N THR A 426 5.23 48.85 -38.13
CA THR A 426 5.33 50.30 -37.91
C THR A 426 4.62 50.71 -36.63
N VAL A 427 5.16 51.69 -35.91
CA VAL A 427 4.50 52.26 -34.72
C VAL A 427 3.36 53.19 -35.13
N ASP A 428 2.23 53.07 -34.43
CA ASP A 428 1.05 53.91 -34.62
C ASP A 428 1.29 55.36 -34.14
N GLU A 429 0.63 56.33 -34.77
CA GLU A 429 0.76 57.75 -34.42
C GLU A 429 0.26 58.04 -32.99
N GLU A 430 -0.70 57.27 -32.50
CA GLU A 430 -1.22 57.36 -31.13
C GLU A 430 -0.29 56.73 -30.08
N LEU A 431 0.83 56.11 -30.49
CA LEU A 431 1.80 55.43 -29.61
C LEU A 431 1.16 54.31 -28.78
N ASN A 432 0.12 53.67 -29.31
CA ASN A 432 -0.52 52.52 -28.71
C ASN A 432 0.37 51.26 -28.86
N PRO A 433 0.32 50.30 -27.92
CA PRO A 433 1.01 49.03 -28.06
C PRO A 433 0.58 48.30 -29.34
N PRO A 434 1.52 47.68 -30.09
CA PRO A 434 1.18 46.89 -31.26
C PRO A 434 0.25 45.71 -30.91
N SER A 435 -0.57 45.28 -31.86
CA SER A 435 -1.49 44.15 -31.67
C SER A 435 -0.81 42.87 -31.19
N PHE A 436 0.44 42.65 -31.60
CA PHE A 436 1.27 41.55 -31.13
C PHE A 436 1.51 41.59 -29.61
N VAL A 437 1.78 42.76 -29.03
CA VAL A 437 1.97 42.93 -27.58
C VAL A 437 0.69 42.53 -26.84
N TYR A 438 -0.47 43.02 -27.30
CA TYR A 438 -1.76 42.63 -26.71
C TYR A 438 -2.03 41.13 -26.82
N GLN A 439 -1.73 40.50 -27.96
CA GLN A 439 -1.88 39.06 -28.14
C GLN A 439 -0.97 38.26 -27.20
N CYS A 440 0.28 38.70 -27.02
CA CYS A 440 1.21 38.07 -26.09
C CYS A 440 0.74 38.21 -24.65
N THR A 441 0.34 39.41 -24.23
CA THR A 441 -0.17 39.66 -22.88
C THR A 441 -1.45 38.88 -22.60
N SER A 442 -2.39 38.81 -23.56
CA SER A 442 -3.61 37.99 -23.42
C SER A 442 -3.27 36.52 -23.22
N ARG A 443 -2.40 35.94 -24.05
CA ARG A 443 -1.97 34.54 -23.90
C ARG A 443 -1.24 34.30 -22.59
N LEU A 444 -0.43 35.26 -22.15
CA LEU A 444 0.26 35.21 -20.87
C LEU A 444 -0.74 35.20 -19.71
N SER A 445 -1.77 36.05 -19.77
CA SER A 445 -2.86 36.07 -18.79
C SER A 445 -3.59 34.72 -18.73
N ASP A 446 -3.88 34.08 -19.87
CA ASP A 446 -4.54 32.76 -19.93
C ASP A 446 -3.66 31.66 -19.29
N ILE A 447 -2.34 31.74 -19.48
CA ILE A 447 -1.37 30.82 -18.87
C ILE A 447 -1.33 31.04 -17.35
N MET A 448 -1.27 32.30 -16.90
CA MET A 448 -1.28 32.61 -15.47
C MET A 448 -2.60 32.19 -14.81
N GLU A 449 -3.74 32.29 -15.51
CA GLU A 449 -5.03 31.81 -15.01
C GLU A 449 -5.05 30.28 -14.87
N THR A 450 -4.46 29.59 -15.85
CA THR A 450 -4.30 28.14 -15.79
C THR A 450 -3.40 27.71 -14.62
N LEU A 451 -2.32 28.46 -14.36
CA LEU A 451 -1.44 28.25 -13.21
C LEU A 451 -2.15 28.48 -11.87
N ASP A 452 -2.94 29.54 -11.77
CA ASP A 452 -3.68 29.90 -10.56
C ASP A 452 -4.67 28.79 -10.18
N MET A 453 -5.43 28.31 -11.17
CA MET A 453 -6.40 27.20 -11.03
C MET A 453 -5.76 25.81 -10.85
N SER A 454 -4.45 25.69 -11.02
CA SER A 454 -3.75 24.41 -10.89
C SER A 454 -3.62 23.97 -9.43
N LEU A 455 -3.59 22.65 -9.19
CA LEU A 455 -3.43 22.03 -7.87
C LEU A 455 -1.95 21.89 -7.44
N LEU A 456 -1.02 22.56 -8.13
CA LEU A 456 0.40 22.59 -7.78
C LEU A 456 0.63 23.34 -6.45
N SER A 457 1.73 23.04 -5.76
CA SER A 457 2.16 23.81 -4.58
C SER A 457 2.54 25.24 -4.96
N ASP A 458 2.39 26.17 -4.00
CA ASP A 458 2.71 27.58 -4.23
C ASP A 458 4.16 27.80 -4.67
N GLU A 459 5.12 27.04 -4.11
CA GLU A 459 6.53 27.08 -4.53
C GLU A 459 6.72 26.73 -6.01
N LYS A 460 5.99 25.70 -6.51
CA LYS A 460 6.07 25.31 -7.93
C LYS A 460 5.39 26.33 -8.83
N LYS A 461 4.27 26.92 -8.38
CA LYS A 461 3.58 28.00 -9.10
C LYS A 461 4.49 29.22 -9.26
N GLU A 462 5.16 29.63 -8.19
CA GLU A 462 6.13 30.73 -8.21
C GLU A 462 7.29 30.42 -9.17
N GLY A 463 7.89 29.23 -9.10
CA GLY A 463 8.99 28.83 -9.99
C GLY A 463 8.61 28.81 -11.48
N HIS A 464 7.45 28.24 -11.83
CA HIS A 464 6.93 28.26 -13.20
C HIS A 464 6.63 29.67 -13.69
N SER A 465 6.01 30.49 -12.84
CA SER A 465 5.70 31.88 -13.15
C SER A 465 6.96 32.70 -13.41
N GLU A 466 7.99 32.56 -12.58
CA GLU A 466 9.24 33.29 -12.71
C GLU A 466 9.94 32.93 -14.03
N SER A 467 10.04 31.64 -14.36
CA SER A 467 10.65 31.17 -15.61
C SER A 467 9.92 31.71 -16.85
N ILE A 468 8.59 31.59 -16.88
CA ILE A 468 7.77 32.02 -18.02
C ILE A 468 7.78 33.54 -18.17
N LEU A 469 7.52 34.27 -17.07
CA LEU A 469 7.45 35.72 -17.08
C LEU A 469 8.82 36.33 -17.40
N SER A 470 9.91 35.82 -16.81
CA SER A 470 11.25 36.34 -17.11
C SER A 470 11.62 36.20 -18.57
N PHE A 471 11.28 35.08 -19.22
CA PHE A 471 11.51 34.93 -20.66
C PHE A 471 10.61 35.84 -21.51
N VAL A 472 9.28 35.76 -21.33
CA VAL A 472 8.35 36.46 -22.23
C VAL A 472 8.41 37.98 -22.07
N ILE A 473 8.56 38.47 -20.84
CA ILE A 473 8.64 39.91 -20.56
C ILE A 473 9.93 40.50 -21.13
N GLU A 474 11.06 39.80 -21.01
CA GLU A 474 12.33 40.27 -21.57
C GLU A 474 12.27 40.35 -23.09
N GLN A 475 11.67 39.36 -23.75
CA GLN A 475 11.48 39.38 -25.20
C GLN A 475 10.54 40.51 -25.64
N LEU A 476 9.45 40.77 -24.90
CA LEU A 476 8.55 41.89 -25.17
C LEU A 476 9.23 43.24 -24.96
N LYS A 477 10.06 43.39 -23.91
CA LYS A 477 10.86 44.61 -23.69
C LYS A 477 11.81 44.87 -24.84
N ASN A 478 12.57 43.86 -25.25
CA ASN A 478 13.48 43.96 -26.39
C ASN A 478 12.75 44.31 -27.69
N PHE A 479 11.57 43.74 -27.90
CA PHE A 479 10.69 44.08 -29.03
C PHE A 479 10.24 45.55 -28.99
N CYS A 480 9.71 46.01 -27.85
CA CYS A 480 9.25 47.39 -27.69
C CYS A 480 10.41 48.39 -27.81
N PHE A 481 11.59 48.06 -27.29
CA PHE A 481 12.77 48.89 -27.40
C PHE A 481 13.21 49.05 -28.87
N ARG A 482 13.28 47.97 -29.65
CA ARG A 482 13.63 48.06 -31.09
C ARG A 482 12.63 48.91 -31.88
N LEU A 483 11.34 48.80 -31.59
CA LEU A 483 10.33 49.65 -32.21
C LEU A 483 10.49 51.13 -31.81
N SER A 484 10.82 51.38 -30.54
CA SER A 484 11.00 52.75 -30.04
C SER A 484 12.17 53.49 -30.70
N GLN A 485 13.15 52.78 -31.26
CA GLN A 485 14.27 53.38 -32.00
C GLN A 485 13.85 54.08 -33.30
N GLN A 486 12.64 53.80 -33.81
CA GLN A 486 12.07 54.49 -34.97
C GLN A 486 11.45 55.85 -34.62
N LEU A 487 11.32 56.16 -33.33
CA LEU A 487 10.66 57.36 -32.82
C LEU A 487 11.67 58.39 -32.30
N ASP A 488 11.22 59.63 -32.18
CA ASP A 488 11.95 60.68 -31.45
C ASP A 488 12.01 60.38 -29.95
N ASN A 489 12.96 61.05 -29.27
CA ASN A 489 13.30 60.78 -27.87
C ASN A 489 12.13 60.90 -26.87
N LEU A 490 11.12 61.73 -27.15
CA LEU A 490 9.97 61.87 -26.25
C LEU A 490 8.91 60.81 -26.55
N ASN A 491 8.59 60.60 -27.82
CA ASN A 491 7.60 59.59 -28.22
C ASN A 491 8.09 58.16 -27.96
N SER A 492 9.40 57.89 -28.04
CA SER A 492 9.99 56.58 -27.72
C SER A 492 9.71 56.17 -26.27
N LYS A 493 9.88 57.08 -25.30
CA LYS A 493 9.58 56.82 -23.87
C LYS A 493 8.10 56.59 -23.62
N VAL A 494 7.23 57.42 -24.19
CA VAL A 494 5.76 57.28 -24.06
C VAL A 494 5.30 55.94 -24.62
N PHE A 495 5.82 55.54 -25.78
CA PHE A 495 5.53 54.26 -26.39
C PHE A 495 5.96 53.07 -25.51
N ILE A 496 7.18 53.09 -24.96
CA ILE A 496 7.66 52.05 -24.05
C ILE A 496 6.76 51.98 -22.80
N ILE A 497 6.42 53.12 -22.21
CA ILE A 497 5.53 53.20 -21.04
C ILE A 497 4.17 52.55 -21.34
N ASN A 498 3.53 52.90 -22.45
CA ASN A 498 2.24 52.33 -22.85
C ASN A 498 2.33 50.81 -23.05
N CYS A 499 3.40 50.32 -23.68
CA CYS A 499 3.64 48.90 -23.87
C CYS A 499 3.82 48.15 -22.54
N LEU A 500 4.65 48.67 -21.64
CA LEU A 500 4.90 48.07 -20.33
C LEU A 500 3.65 48.09 -19.44
N GLU A 501 2.86 49.17 -19.48
CA GLU A 501 1.62 49.27 -18.73
C GLU A 501 0.58 48.24 -19.23
N SER A 502 0.49 48.05 -20.55
CA SER A 502 -0.40 47.03 -21.13
C SER A 502 -0.05 45.62 -20.68
N LEU A 503 1.23 45.33 -20.44
CA LEU A 503 1.75 44.07 -19.92
C LEU A 503 1.52 43.94 -18.40
N ARG A 504 1.73 45.02 -17.65
CA ARG A 504 1.62 45.04 -16.18
C ARG A 504 0.20 44.79 -15.70
N LEU A 505 -0.80 45.40 -16.34
CA LEU A 505 -2.19 45.41 -15.86
C LEU A 505 -2.77 43.98 -15.70
N PRO A 506 -2.72 43.08 -16.69
CA PRO A 506 -3.32 41.74 -16.56
C PRO A 506 -2.59 40.82 -15.58
N LEU A 507 -1.31 41.10 -15.29
CA LEU A 507 -0.49 40.31 -14.37
C LEU A 507 -0.70 40.72 -12.91
N SER A 508 -1.16 41.94 -12.65
CA SER A 508 -1.33 42.50 -11.31
C SER A 508 -2.32 41.76 -10.40
N LYS A 509 -3.21 40.93 -10.98
CA LYS A 509 -4.17 40.12 -10.22
C LYS A 509 -3.56 38.87 -9.58
N TYR A 510 -2.38 38.42 -10.01
CA TYR A 510 -1.79 37.17 -9.55
C TYR A 510 -0.71 37.40 -8.49
N ARG A 511 -0.87 36.80 -7.31
CA ARG A 511 0.07 36.96 -6.18
C ARG A 511 1.47 36.46 -6.52
N PHE A 512 1.60 35.32 -7.18
CA PHE A 512 2.88 34.74 -7.56
C PHE A 512 3.64 35.57 -8.61
N ALA A 513 2.97 36.48 -9.33
CA ALA A 513 3.60 37.38 -10.31
C ALA A 513 4.04 38.73 -9.70
N ALA A 514 3.82 38.96 -8.40
CA ALA A 514 3.99 40.27 -7.76
C ALA A 514 5.40 40.86 -7.92
N LEU A 515 6.44 40.04 -7.75
CA LEU A 515 7.83 40.49 -7.90
C LEU A 515 8.12 41.03 -9.30
N LYS A 516 7.58 40.36 -10.32
CA LYS A 516 7.77 40.76 -11.71
C LYS A 516 6.96 42.00 -12.07
N VAL A 517 5.73 42.09 -11.55
CA VAL A 517 4.88 43.29 -11.67
C VAL A 517 5.58 44.49 -11.02
N GLU A 518 6.20 44.33 -9.86
CA GLU A 518 6.97 45.38 -9.18
C GLU A 518 8.19 45.81 -10.02
N SER A 519 8.95 44.87 -10.58
CA SER A 519 10.07 45.16 -11.49
C SER A 519 9.61 45.96 -12.71
N VAL A 520 8.51 45.57 -13.37
CA VAL A 520 7.97 46.32 -14.51
C VAL A 520 7.47 47.70 -14.08
N THR A 521 6.88 47.83 -12.88
CA THR A 521 6.45 49.12 -12.33
C THR A 521 7.63 50.07 -12.14
N LYS A 522 8.75 49.59 -11.59
CA LYS A 522 9.97 50.40 -11.41
C LYS A 522 10.55 50.88 -12.74
N GLU A 523 10.50 50.05 -13.78
CA GLU A 523 10.94 50.46 -15.12
C GLU A 523 10.01 51.50 -15.75
N ILE A 524 8.70 51.33 -15.60
CA ILE A 524 7.73 52.34 -16.01
C ILE A 524 8.01 53.68 -15.32
N ASP A 525 8.24 53.66 -14.00
CA ASP A 525 8.57 54.86 -13.23
C ASP A 525 9.87 55.50 -13.72
N HIS A 526 10.91 54.70 -14.03
CA HIS A 526 12.16 55.20 -14.59
C HIS A 526 11.97 55.92 -15.94
N TYR A 527 11.22 55.33 -16.88
CA TYR A 527 10.94 55.98 -18.16
C TYR A 527 10.06 57.23 -18.03
N LEU A 528 9.15 57.25 -17.05
CA LEU A 528 8.37 58.44 -16.72
C LEU A 528 9.27 59.57 -16.21
N ASP A 529 10.20 59.27 -15.31
CA ASP A 529 11.11 60.27 -14.74
C ASP A 529 12.04 60.84 -15.83
N LEU A 530 12.58 59.97 -16.71
CA LEU A 530 13.37 60.41 -17.87
C LEU A 530 12.54 61.27 -18.86
N PHE A 531 11.25 60.97 -19.02
CA PHE A 531 10.37 61.78 -19.86
C PHE A 531 10.14 63.16 -19.25
N VAL A 532 9.89 63.23 -17.94
CA VAL A 532 9.73 64.50 -17.21
C VAL A 532 11.01 65.33 -17.29
N GLU A 533 12.18 64.72 -17.13
CA GLU A 533 13.48 65.39 -17.24
C GLU A 533 13.67 66.01 -18.63
N ASP A 534 13.45 65.24 -19.70
CA ASP A 534 13.65 65.73 -21.08
C ASP A 534 12.64 66.82 -21.47
N VAL A 535 11.37 66.70 -21.06
CA VAL A 535 10.36 67.75 -21.28
C VAL A 535 10.72 69.02 -20.51
N THR A 536 11.10 68.88 -19.25
CA THR A 536 11.50 70.00 -18.40
C THR A 536 12.72 70.70 -18.99
N LYS A 537 13.74 69.93 -19.40
CA LYS A 537 14.95 70.42 -20.04
C LYS A 537 14.63 71.19 -21.32
N ALA A 538 13.84 70.61 -22.23
CA ALA A 538 13.43 71.27 -23.47
C ALA A 538 12.66 72.57 -23.21
N SER A 539 11.78 72.58 -22.19
CA SER A 539 11.05 73.79 -21.78
C SER A 539 11.99 74.87 -21.22
N LEU A 540 12.94 74.48 -20.38
CA LEU A 540 13.94 75.41 -19.82
C LEU A 540 14.89 75.94 -20.91
N GLU A 541 15.27 75.12 -21.89
CA GLU A 541 16.06 75.54 -23.06
C GLU A 541 15.31 76.58 -23.89
N GLN A 542 14.02 76.36 -24.19
CA GLN A 542 13.19 77.30 -24.94
C GLN A 542 13.05 78.65 -24.24
N SER A 543 13.02 78.67 -22.91
CA SER A 543 12.98 79.91 -22.13
C SER A 543 14.35 80.60 -22.00
N GLY A 544 15.46 79.91 -22.32
CA GLY A 544 16.83 80.34 -22.05
C GLY A 544 17.27 80.18 -20.58
N LEU A 545 16.38 79.66 -19.72
CA LEU A 545 16.64 79.48 -18.29
C LEU A 545 17.62 78.35 -18.01
N LEU A 546 17.63 77.30 -18.85
CA LEU A 546 18.57 76.18 -18.67
C LEU A 546 20.02 76.64 -18.74
N GLU A 547 20.36 77.49 -19.72
CA GLU A 547 21.74 77.97 -19.87
C GLU A 547 22.21 78.71 -18.61
N LYS A 548 21.33 79.52 -18.00
CA LYS A 548 21.63 80.22 -16.76
C LYS A 548 21.81 79.23 -15.60
N ILE A 549 20.90 78.28 -15.42
CA ILE A 549 21.00 77.28 -14.36
C ILE A 549 22.29 76.44 -14.49
N LEU A 550 22.62 75.97 -15.69
CA LEU A 550 23.84 75.19 -15.92
C LEU A 550 25.11 76.02 -15.68
N ARG A 551 25.11 77.29 -16.09
CA ARG A 551 26.22 78.21 -15.79
C ARG A 551 26.42 78.37 -14.29
N LEU A 552 25.34 78.49 -13.52
CA LEU A 552 25.37 78.56 -12.06
C LEU A 552 25.93 77.27 -11.43
N GLN A 553 25.56 76.10 -11.97
CA GLN A 553 26.05 74.81 -11.49
C GLN A 553 27.52 74.54 -11.87
N SER A 554 28.01 75.16 -12.95
CA SER A 554 29.40 75.03 -13.42
C SER A 554 30.41 75.95 -12.72
N LEU A 555 29.95 76.87 -11.88
CA LEU A 555 30.82 77.75 -11.10
C LEU A 555 31.58 76.94 -10.04
N SER A 556 32.90 77.09 -10.01
CA SER A 556 33.73 76.44 -8.99
C SER A 556 33.49 77.07 -7.59
N PRO A 557 33.78 76.35 -6.49
CA PRO A 557 33.69 76.92 -5.13
C PRO A 557 34.66 78.11 -4.90
N GLU A 558 35.67 78.30 -5.76
CA GLU A 558 36.59 79.45 -5.69
C GLU A 558 36.05 80.68 -6.44
N GLU A 559 35.29 80.49 -7.53
CA GLU A 559 34.58 81.56 -8.26
C GLU A 559 33.30 82.01 -7.58
N SER A 560 32.77 81.21 -6.64
CA SER A 560 31.61 81.57 -5.79
C SER A 560 31.89 82.75 -4.83
N LYS A 561 33.13 83.25 -4.76
CA LYS A 561 33.51 84.48 -4.03
C LYS A 561 33.46 85.75 -4.90
N VAL A 562 33.33 85.60 -6.22
CA VAL A 562 33.16 86.72 -7.15
C VAL A 562 31.67 86.97 -7.33
N HIS A 563 31.25 88.25 -7.35
CA HIS A 563 29.88 88.63 -7.63
C HIS A 563 29.37 87.91 -8.90
N ILE A 564 28.40 87.02 -8.75
CA ILE A 564 27.80 86.23 -9.84
C ILE A 564 27.24 87.15 -10.94
N ALA A 565 26.78 88.36 -10.57
CA ALA A 565 26.34 89.40 -11.50
C ALA A 565 27.42 89.86 -12.50
N SER A 566 28.71 89.67 -12.19
CA SER A 566 29.85 90.05 -13.06
C SER A 566 30.25 88.95 -14.04
N THR A 567 29.63 87.77 -13.95
CA THR A 567 29.90 86.66 -14.89
C THR A 567 29.20 86.94 -16.24
N PRO A 568 29.86 86.68 -17.39
CA PRO A 568 29.28 86.92 -18.71
C PRO A 568 27.93 86.20 -18.88
N GLY A 569 26.87 86.95 -19.17
CA GLY A 569 25.51 86.44 -19.35
C GLY A 569 24.72 86.24 -18.05
N MET A 570 25.25 86.61 -16.89
CA MET A 570 24.54 86.69 -15.60
C MET A 570 24.21 88.13 -15.18
N ASP A 571 24.35 89.07 -16.11
CA ASP A 571 23.94 90.45 -15.91
C ASP A 571 22.41 90.56 -15.78
N ALA A 572 21.96 91.63 -15.09
CA ALA A 572 20.56 91.85 -14.81
C ALA A 572 19.68 91.95 -16.08
N GLU A 573 20.22 92.45 -17.19
CA GLU A 573 19.48 92.56 -18.46
C GLU A 573 19.28 91.18 -19.09
N SER A 574 20.33 90.36 -19.16
CA SER A 574 20.26 88.97 -19.62
C SER A 574 19.27 88.13 -18.80
N ILE A 575 19.27 88.26 -17.47
CA ILE A 575 18.34 87.53 -16.59
C ILE A 575 16.91 88.03 -16.78
N ALA A 576 16.67 89.33 -16.90
CA ALA A 576 15.35 89.89 -17.14
C ALA A 576 14.74 89.42 -18.46
N ILE A 577 15.55 89.28 -19.52
CA ILE A 577 15.10 88.77 -20.83
C ILE A 577 14.67 87.30 -20.72
N VAL A 578 15.47 86.47 -20.05
CA VAL A 578 15.18 85.04 -19.83
C VAL A 578 13.91 84.87 -18.97
N LEU A 579 13.78 85.64 -17.89
CA LEU A 579 12.58 85.63 -17.04
C LEU A 579 11.34 86.05 -17.81
N LYS A 580 11.44 87.09 -18.65
CA LYS A 580 10.33 87.50 -19.52
C LYS A 580 9.92 86.38 -20.48
N ASN A 581 10.87 85.67 -21.09
CA ASN A 581 10.57 84.54 -21.97
C ASN A 581 9.93 83.38 -21.20
N PHE A 582 10.44 83.06 -20.01
CA PHE A 582 9.86 82.06 -19.11
C PHE A 582 8.43 82.40 -18.69
N TYR A 583 8.16 83.64 -18.26
CA TYR A 583 6.82 84.08 -17.93
C TYR A 583 5.88 84.12 -19.14
N MET A 584 6.37 84.46 -20.33
CA MET A 584 5.55 84.37 -21.54
C MET A 584 5.12 82.93 -21.83
N SER A 585 5.97 81.95 -21.56
CA SER A 585 5.64 80.53 -21.66
C SER A 585 4.63 80.07 -20.59
N ILE A 586 4.66 80.66 -19.39
CA ILE A 586 3.82 80.27 -18.24
C ILE A 586 2.57 81.17 -18.06
N LEU A 587 2.45 82.31 -18.73
CA LEU A 587 1.30 83.22 -18.57
C LEU A 587 0.46 83.33 -19.83
N SER A 588 0.97 82.89 -20.99
CA SER A 588 0.11 82.67 -22.14
C SER A 588 -0.68 81.37 -21.93
N GLY A 589 -2.01 81.43 -21.92
CA GLY A 589 -2.85 80.25 -21.66
C GLY A 589 -2.56 79.06 -22.59
N LEU A 590 -2.22 79.33 -23.85
CA LEU A 590 -1.76 78.33 -24.83
C LEU A 590 -0.32 77.83 -24.59
N GLY A 591 0.50 78.59 -23.87
CA GLY A 591 1.88 78.23 -23.51
C GLY A 591 1.92 77.26 -22.34
N ILE A 592 1.15 77.52 -21.27
CA ILE A 592 1.05 76.64 -20.10
C ILE A 592 0.55 75.26 -20.50
N GLU A 593 -0.49 75.21 -21.34
CA GLU A 593 -1.07 73.94 -21.77
C GLU A 593 -0.07 73.11 -22.58
N LYS A 594 0.70 73.72 -23.49
CA LYS A 594 1.74 73.02 -24.25
C LYS A 594 2.93 72.56 -23.39
N LEU A 595 3.23 73.30 -22.33
CA LEU A 595 4.36 73.06 -21.44
C LEU A 595 4.04 71.99 -20.37
N LEU A 596 2.83 72.01 -19.81
CA LEU A 596 2.36 71.03 -18.83
C LEU A 596 1.75 69.77 -19.48
N ASN A 597 1.18 69.90 -20.68
CA ASN A 597 0.62 68.79 -21.47
C ASN A 597 1.26 68.77 -22.87
N PRO A 598 2.53 68.35 -23.00
CA PRO A 598 3.12 68.17 -24.32
C PRO A 598 2.31 67.16 -25.14
N PRO A 599 2.30 67.28 -26.49
CA PRO A 599 1.50 66.41 -27.36
C PRO A 599 1.85 64.91 -27.23
N SER A 600 3.05 64.59 -26.72
CA SER A 600 3.46 63.24 -26.38
C SER A 600 2.84 62.75 -25.05
N ALA A 601 2.66 63.62 -24.06
CA ALA A 601 2.08 63.23 -22.76
C ALA A 601 0.57 62.94 -22.85
N SER A 602 -0.16 63.57 -23.78
CA SER A 602 -1.57 63.26 -24.00
C SER A 602 -1.81 61.82 -24.48
N LYS A 603 -0.80 61.24 -25.14
CA LYS A 603 -0.79 59.86 -25.68
C LYS A 603 -0.47 58.78 -24.63
N LEU A 604 -0.17 59.15 -23.38
CA LEU A 604 -0.05 58.16 -22.30
C LEU A 604 -1.40 57.50 -22.03
N SER A 605 -1.42 56.16 -22.01
CA SER A 605 -2.67 55.38 -21.87
C SER A 605 -3.37 55.58 -20.51
N SER A 606 -2.62 55.84 -19.44
CA SER A 606 -3.16 55.99 -18.09
C SER A 606 -3.38 57.45 -17.70
N THR A 607 -4.63 57.81 -17.38
CA THR A 607 -4.97 59.15 -16.86
C THR A 607 -4.22 59.48 -15.57
N ARG A 608 -3.98 58.49 -14.71
CA ARG A 608 -3.18 58.68 -13.48
C ARG A 608 -1.75 59.06 -13.81
N MET A 609 -1.13 58.42 -14.80
CA MET A 609 0.24 58.73 -15.21
C MET A 609 0.32 60.12 -15.84
N ARG A 610 -0.67 60.51 -16.67
CA ARG A 610 -0.78 61.88 -17.19
C ARG A 610 -0.81 62.93 -16.09
N SER A 611 -1.64 62.71 -15.05
CA SER A 611 -1.70 63.63 -13.91
C SER A 611 -0.39 63.70 -13.14
N ARG A 612 0.29 62.57 -12.95
CA ARG A 612 1.60 62.51 -12.29
C ARG A 612 2.67 63.26 -13.07
N VAL A 613 2.72 63.07 -14.39
CA VAL A 613 3.66 63.77 -15.28
C VAL A 613 3.42 65.28 -15.24
N LYS A 614 2.15 65.72 -15.32
CA LYS A 614 1.78 67.14 -15.19
C LYS A 614 2.32 67.74 -13.88
N ILE A 615 2.08 67.06 -12.75
CA ILE A 615 2.55 67.51 -11.43
C ILE A 615 4.09 67.51 -11.39
N ALA A 616 4.75 66.45 -11.83
CA ALA A 616 6.21 66.34 -11.78
C ALA A 616 6.93 67.39 -12.65
N ILE A 617 6.39 67.71 -13.85
CA ILE A 617 6.90 68.80 -14.69
C ILE A 617 6.70 70.14 -13.96
N SER A 618 5.53 70.38 -13.37
CA SER A 618 5.27 71.62 -12.62
C SER A 618 6.24 71.80 -11.45
N GLU A 619 6.47 70.76 -10.66
CA GLU A 619 7.41 70.78 -9.53
C GLU A 619 8.85 71.00 -9.98
N SER A 620 9.26 70.36 -11.08
CA SER A 620 10.62 70.52 -11.63
C SER A 620 10.87 71.94 -12.15
N LEU A 621 9.88 72.55 -12.81
CA LEU A 621 9.97 73.94 -13.26
C LEU A 621 9.93 74.94 -12.11
N ILE A 622 9.12 74.68 -11.07
CA ILE A 622 9.11 75.50 -9.84
C ILE A 622 10.49 75.42 -9.16
N SER A 623 11.06 74.23 -9.01
CA SER A 623 12.39 74.05 -8.43
C SER A 623 13.47 74.80 -9.22
N ALA A 624 13.44 74.70 -10.55
CA ALA A 624 14.33 75.46 -11.43
C ALA A 624 14.19 76.98 -11.23
N TYR A 625 12.96 77.48 -11.12
CA TYR A 625 12.71 78.90 -10.83
C TYR A 625 13.17 79.31 -9.42
N ASP A 626 12.89 78.50 -8.40
CA ASP A 626 13.27 78.74 -7.01
C ASP A 626 14.80 78.83 -6.84
N THR A 627 15.57 78.03 -7.58
CA THR A 627 17.04 78.17 -7.60
C THR A 627 17.48 79.52 -8.13
N LEU A 628 16.89 80.02 -9.21
CA LEU A 628 17.22 81.35 -9.73
C LEU A 628 16.72 82.46 -8.80
N PHE A 629 15.52 82.32 -8.23
CA PHE A 629 14.92 83.30 -7.32
C PHE A 629 15.72 83.45 -6.02
N SER A 630 16.16 82.35 -5.41
CA SER A 630 17.01 82.40 -4.21
C SER A 630 18.35 83.06 -4.49
N LEU A 631 18.96 82.80 -5.65
CA LEU A 631 20.22 83.42 -6.07
C LEU A 631 20.11 84.93 -6.30
N LEU A 632 19.00 85.40 -6.89
CA LEU A 632 18.77 86.83 -7.10
C LEU A 632 18.52 87.62 -5.80
N ASN A 633 18.06 86.93 -4.75
CA ASN A 633 17.77 87.54 -3.45
C ASN A 633 18.93 87.43 -2.45
N ASP A 634 20.00 86.69 -2.76
CA ASP A 634 21.19 86.62 -1.92
C ASP A 634 22.12 87.84 -2.18
N PRO A 635 22.33 88.72 -1.19
CA PRO A 635 23.15 89.93 -1.34
C PRO A 635 24.63 89.62 -1.64
N SER A 636 25.09 88.39 -1.38
CA SER A 636 26.47 87.95 -1.65
C SER A 636 26.77 87.87 -3.15
N ASN A 637 25.74 87.76 -3.99
CA ASN A 637 25.87 87.52 -5.43
C ASN A 637 26.06 88.81 -6.27
N GLY A 638 26.02 89.99 -5.64
CA GLY A 638 26.39 91.27 -6.26
C GLY A 638 25.30 91.95 -7.10
N TYR A 639 24.04 91.52 -6.98
CA TYR A 639 22.90 92.25 -7.53
C TYR A 639 22.54 93.43 -6.61
N GLU A 640 22.32 94.64 -7.15
CA GLU A 640 21.90 95.78 -6.32
C GLU A 640 20.56 95.52 -5.64
N GLU A 641 20.42 96.07 -4.43
CA GLU A 641 19.23 95.95 -3.61
C GLU A 641 18.00 96.52 -4.35
N GLY A 642 17.02 95.65 -4.65
CA GLY A 642 15.80 96.03 -5.40
C GLY A 642 15.86 95.82 -6.92
N ILE A 643 16.96 95.32 -7.50
CA ILE A 643 17.00 94.94 -8.93
C ILE A 643 16.00 93.84 -9.25
N ALA A 644 15.73 92.90 -8.35
CA ALA A 644 14.71 91.86 -8.57
C ALA A 644 13.32 92.46 -8.91
N LYS A 645 12.95 93.58 -8.27
CA LYS A 645 11.72 94.32 -8.61
C LYS A 645 11.80 95.03 -9.97
N LYS A 646 12.97 95.58 -10.33
CA LYS A 646 13.22 96.22 -11.64
C LYS A 646 13.20 95.21 -12.79
N MET A 647 13.64 93.98 -12.54
CA MET A 647 13.63 92.86 -13.50
C MET A 647 12.25 92.20 -13.65
N GLY A 648 11.25 92.62 -12.87
CA GLY A 648 9.92 92.01 -12.90
C GLY A 648 9.88 90.60 -12.34
N VAL A 649 10.77 90.26 -11.39
CA VAL A 649 10.77 88.96 -10.73
C VAL A 649 9.51 88.83 -9.86
N VAL A 650 8.76 87.74 -10.06
CA VAL A 650 7.52 87.48 -9.33
C VAL A 650 7.79 86.54 -8.16
N ASP A 651 7.01 86.64 -7.09
CA ASP A 651 7.11 85.71 -5.96
C ASP A 651 6.93 84.25 -6.42
N THR A 652 7.68 83.33 -5.81
CA THR A 652 7.65 81.89 -6.12
C THR A 652 6.26 81.30 -5.92
N ASN A 653 5.48 81.84 -4.97
CA ASN A 653 4.08 81.48 -4.75
C ASN A 653 3.19 81.76 -5.97
N TYR A 654 3.45 82.84 -6.70
CA TYR A 654 2.67 83.17 -7.90
C TYR A 654 2.98 82.19 -9.05
N VAL A 655 4.26 81.86 -9.24
CA VAL A 655 4.70 80.86 -10.24
C VAL A 655 4.14 79.48 -9.89
N ARG A 656 4.12 79.12 -8.60
CA ARG A 656 3.51 77.88 -8.11
C ARG A 656 2.02 77.82 -8.41
N VAL A 657 1.27 78.90 -8.16
CA VAL A 657 -0.17 78.97 -8.49
C VAL A 657 -0.38 78.86 -10.00
N ALA A 658 0.43 79.54 -10.82
CA ALA A 658 0.30 79.48 -12.27
C ALA A 658 0.54 78.07 -12.86
N LEU A 659 1.44 77.28 -12.26
CA LEU A 659 1.79 75.94 -12.73
C LEU A 659 0.97 74.81 -12.11
N THR A 660 0.15 75.09 -11.08
CA THR A 660 -0.68 74.08 -10.39
C THR A 660 -2.16 74.10 -10.80
N ILE A 661 -2.56 75.04 -11.67
CA ILE A 661 -3.87 75.06 -12.36
C ILE A 661 -3.90 73.95 -13.42
#